data_AF-D2VZJ7-F1
#
_entry.id   AF-D2VZJ7-F1
#
_cell.length_a   1.000
_cell.length_b   1.000
_cell.length_c   1.000
_cell.angle_alpha   90.00
_cell.angle_beta   90.00
_cell.angle_gamma   90.00
#
_symmetry.space_group_name_H-M   'P 1'
#
loop_
_entity.id
_entity.type
_entity.pdbx_description
1 polymer ?
#
loop_
_entity_poly.entity_id
_entity_poly.type
_entity_poly.pdbx_seq_one_letter_code
_entity_poly.pdbx_strand_id
1 'polypeptide(L)'
;MSMKEYIELIFLSSYQNPSLIVNGHASSTAPFSSSLHNVLLESLNSSTTITNTTNNGTSNFCDPSLFNTPWSREVNGSVIYGLCPDTYFSMAFCLAFVVLYLLVVILSGVGVYWKRKSGHIVARNPIYLYFTLGAALFFVISLTMRVIVGRKIYPCGLLTASFFTFPPAICLPTIFRMMRTFFMYKINLQKAKLFDSSTGTNKPEGKDFELFKGAVEPEIKHETPTPGIDFSQIFHAETSPSVHQNNPFVGSPSSTVDSLSSTTDDVDDVSNSNTGIDSESIADVSTWNFTELKEIQSLRSEIRKLKIYNFVTSLKFITIFYILGFIFGLVVWLIIGGIEEALYSFNTSPDKKRIFLYDGGLFVFDHGCGMTSNSIIIVGIEAILYIILEFICFIMCVRADKDTWGIKLESLTLIVIQILSAIIFLVAGNIEFIFNFTEYYFPYGFVLWGYMLIEIIVCVTLPVLYAIVRDNKDKVQQAAQLSTLEKILKNKKTFQVMLDFARRSYCTESILCWRDIQRYRLARKKSHRKKAIIHILGVYLTFGAPLELNMPNVEKLKQEILAQITGGKFIVTEGLIVDANEISKIMNGNALVQLHTNLFQAVQEHCLNDMSDLFERLKNSNKEIAEIVKSHKELSQTVN
;
A
#
# COMPACT_ATOMS: atom_id res chain seq x y z
N MET A 1 19.15 18.66 -28.41
CA MET A 1 17.94 19.45 -28.13
C MET A 1 17.48 19.11 -26.72
N SER A 2 17.43 20.09 -25.82
CA SER A 2 16.95 19.84 -24.45
C SER A 2 15.43 19.60 -24.45
N MET A 3 14.92 18.84 -23.48
CA MET A 3 13.47 18.60 -23.34
C MET A 3 12.67 19.92 -23.24
N LYS A 4 13.29 20.98 -22.72
CA LYS A 4 12.73 22.33 -22.69
C LYS A 4 12.58 22.93 -24.10
N GLU A 5 13.63 22.88 -24.91
CA GLU A 5 13.59 23.36 -26.30
C GLU A 5 12.57 22.58 -27.12
N TYR A 6 12.41 21.28 -26.87
CA TYR A 6 11.42 20.44 -27.55
C TYR A 6 9.98 20.81 -27.17
N ILE A 7 9.72 21.10 -25.89
CA ILE A 7 8.42 21.59 -25.41
C ILE A 7 8.11 22.98 -26.01
N GLU A 8 9.08 23.88 -26.06
CA GLU A 8 8.91 25.20 -26.70
C GLU A 8 8.60 25.07 -28.20
N LEU A 9 9.23 24.13 -28.91
CA LEU A 9 8.98 23.91 -30.32
C LEU A 9 7.59 23.31 -30.61
N ILE A 10 7.08 22.43 -29.73
CA ILE A 10 5.70 21.90 -29.80
C ILE A 10 4.66 23.01 -29.54
N PHE A 11 4.92 23.89 -28.57
CA PHE A 11 4.03 25.03 -28.31
C PHE A 11 4.00 26.01 -29.48
N LEU A 12 5.14 26.26 -30.12
CA LEU A 12 5.24 27.12 -31.31
C LEU A 12 4.58 26.51 -32.54
N SER A 13 4.70 25.18 -32.77
CA SER A 13 4.06 24.53 -33.92
C SER A 13 2.54 24.43 -33.79
N SER A 14 2.01 24.44 -32.56
CA SER A 14 0.57 24.34 -32.30
C SER A 14 -0.18 25.67 -32.46
N TYR A 15 0.53 26.80 -32.59
CA TYR A 15 -0.05 28.14 -32.65
C TYR A 15 -0.12 28.76 -34.06
N GLN A 16 0.36 28.07 -35.11
CA GLN A 16 0.20 28.57 -36.47
C GLN A 16 -1.19 28.24 -37.03
N ASN A 17 -2.12 29.16 -36.76
CA ASN A 17 -3.42 29.24 -37.41
C ASN A 17 -3.25 29.99 -38.75
N PRO A 18 -3.45 29.38 -39.92
CA PRO A 18 -3.32 30.07 -41.20
C PRO A 18 -4.66 30.74 -41.53
N SER A 19 -5.02 31.79 -40.82
CA SER A 19 -6.10 32.68 -41.27
C SER A 19 -5.84 34.12 -40.85
N LEU A 20 -5.89 35.01 -41.85
CA LEU A 20 -5.82 36.47 -41.79
C LEU A 20 -4.44 37.09 -41.51
N ILE A 21 -3.59 37.13 -42.55
CA ILE A 21 -2.70 38.29 -42.76
C ILE A 21 -3.38 39.18 -43.80
N VAL A 22 -4.13 40.16 -43.30
CA VAL A 22 -4.54 41.35 -44.05
C VAL A 22 -3.31 42.27 -44.15
N ASN A 23 -3.06 42.75 -45.36
CA ASN A 23 -1.97 43.66 -45.71
C ASN A 23 -1.86 44.85 -44.75
N GLY A 24 -0.73 44.95 -44.07
CA GLY A 24 -0.31 46.12 -43.30
C GLY A 24 1.18 46.36 -43.49
N HIS A 25 1.53 47.27 -44.41
CA HIS A 25 2.89 47.79 -44.54
C HIS A 25 3.26 48.57 -43.27
N ALA A 26 4.26 48.09 -42.53
CA ALA A 26 5.03 48.93 -41.63
C ALA A 26 6.48 48.42 -41.55
N SER A 27 7.39 49.24 -42.05
CA SER A 27 8.84 49.08 -41.98
C SER A 27 9.36 49.37 -40.58
N SER A 28 10.03 48.41 -39.94
CA SER A 28 11.13 48.73 -39.01
C SER A 28 12.11 47.57 -38.93
N THR A 29 13.38 47.94 -38.95
CA THR A 29 14.57 47.10 -39.10
C THR A 29 15.01 46.49 -37.77
N ALA A 30 15.10 45.15 -37.71
CA ALA A 30 15.92 44.42 -36.74
C ALA A 30 16.60 43.21 -37.43
N PRO A 31 17.92 43.02 -37.32
CA PRO A 31 18.64 42.01 -38.10
C PRO A 31 18.81 40.73 -37.29
N PHE A 32 17.78 39.88 -37.22
CA PHE A 32 17.90 38.51 -36.67
C PHE A 32 16.76 37.61 -37.21
N SER A 33 16.68 37.39 -38.54
CA SER A 33 15.71 36.41 -39.09
C SER A 33 15.99 35.85 -40.50
N SER A 34 17.10 36.17 -41.15
CA SER A 34 17.30 35.78 -42.57
C SER A 34 17.43 34.27 -42.81
N SER A 35 17.83 33.47 -41.80
CA SER A 35 17.90 32.01 -41.94
C SER A 35 16.52 31.33 -41.88
N LEU A 36 15.59 31.83 -41.05
CA LEU A 36 14.27 31.21 -40.91
C LEU A 36 13.35 31.63 -42.05
N HIS A 37 13.51 32.87 -42.54
CA HIS A 37 12.68 33.39 -43.62
C HIS A 37 12.97 32.71 -44.96
N ASN A 38 14.24 32.36 -45.23
CA ASN A 38 14.61 31.63 -46.44
C ASN A 38 14.09 30.19 -46.44
N VAL A 39 14.06 29.49 -45.30
CA VAL A 39 13.49 28.13 -45.19
C VAL A 39 11.97 28.15 -45.41
N LEU A 40 11.27 29.17 -44.91
CA LEU A 40 9.83 29.33 -45.13
C LEU A 40 9.49 29.74 -46.57
N LEU A 41 10.32 30.56 -47.22
CA LEU A 41 10.15 30.93 -48.63
C LEU A 41 10.47 29.78 -49.59
N GLU A 42 11.42 28.91 -49.24
CA GLU A 42 11.73 27.71 -50.02
C GLU A 42 10.60 26.66 -49.94
N SER A 43 9.89 26.58 -48.80
CA SER A 43 8.67 25.73 -48.70
C SER A 43 7.44 26.28 -49.43
N LEU A 44 7.39 27.59 -49.70
CA LEU A 44 6.24 28.23 -50.37
C LEU A 44 6.40 28.26 -51.90
N ASN A 45 7.64 28.24 -52.42
CA ASN A 45 7.91 28.27 -53.85
C ASN A 45 8.03 26.89 -54.51
N SER A 46 8.03 25.79 -53.73
CA SER A 46 7.87 24.43 -54.27
C SER A 46 6.39 24.15 -54.62
N SER A 47 5.81 24.95 -55.50
CA SER A 47 4.60 24.60 -56.23
C SER A 47 4.96 23.58 -57.33
N THR A 48 5.54 22.45 -56.93
CA THR A 48 5.58 21.27 -57.79
C THR A 48 4.15 20.88 -58.07
N THR A 49 3.79 20.92 -59.35
CA THR A 49 2.52 20.42 -59.87
C THR A 49 2.34 19.01 -59.34
N ILE A 50 1.50 18.86 -58.32
CA ILE A 50 1.11 17.56 -57.77
C ILE A 50 0.28 16.92 -58.88
N THR A 51 0.95 16.17 -59.76
CA THR A 51 0.29 15.22 -60.63
C THR A 51 -0.43 14.25 -59.72
N ASN A 52 -1.76 14.40 -59.66
CA ASN A 52 -2.72 13.46 -59.08
C ASN A 52 -2.58 12.11 -59.79
N THR A 53 -1.51 11.41 -59.49
CA THR A 53 -1.37 10.00 -59.78
C THR A 53 -2.17 9.34 -58.68
N THR A 54 -3.47 9.19 -58.92
CA THR A 54 -4.37 8.30 -58.19
C THR A 54 -3.84 6.87 -58.34
N ASN A 55 -2.76 6.57 -57.64
CA ASN A 55 -2.32 5.21 -57.41
C ASN A 55 -3.39 4.58 -56.50
N ASN A 56 -4.40 3.97 -57.13
CA ASN A 56 -5.47 3.19 -56.51
C ASN A 56 -4.98 2.00 -55.65
N GLY A 57 -3.68 1.87 -55.39
CA GLY A 57 -3.07 0.80 -54.59
C GLY A 57 -2.86 1.12 -53.11
N THR A 58 -2.98 2.39 -52.68
CA THR A 58 -2.71 2.79 -51.28
C THR A 58 -3.97 3.00 -50.42
N SER A 59 -5.16 2.78 -50.96
CA SER A 59 -6.44 3.05 -50.27
C SER A 59 -6.82 2.05 -49.18
N ASN A 60 -6.05 0.98 -48.96
CA ASN A 60 -6.44 -0.08 -48.02
C ASN A 60 -5.92 0.13 -46.58
N PHE A 61 -5.02 1.09 -46.34
CA PHE A 61 -4.36 1.20 -45.04
C PHE A 61 -5.10 2.12 -44.05
N CYS A 62 -5.71 3.20 -44.54
CA CYS A 62 -6.41 4.18 -43.71
C CYS A 62 -7.85 4.33 -44.19
N ASP A 63 -8.78 4.44 -43.26
CA ASP A 63 -10.18 4.69 -43.61
C ASP A 63 -10.33 6.07 -44.29
N PRO A 64 -11.05 6.18 -45.42
CA PRO A 64 -11.26 7.44 -46.13
C PRO A 64 -11.83 8.56 -45.26
N SER A 65 -12.60 8.26 -44.21
CA SER A 65 -13.18 9.26 -43.30
C SER A 65 -12.15 10.00 -42.45
N LEU A 66 -10.92 9.49 -42.34
CA LEU A 66 -9.82 10.20 -41.68
C LEU A 66 -9.26 11.33 -42.55
N PHE A 67 -9.54 11.29 -43.85
CA PHE A 67 -9.12 12.30 -44.81
C PHE A 67 -10.29 13.25 -45.08
N ASN A 68 -10.03 14.56 -45.06
CA ASN A 68 -10.99 15.62 -45.41
C ASN A 68 -12.24 15.75 -44.52
N THR A 69 -12.23 15.20 -43.30
CA THR A 69 -13.27 15.52 -42.31
C THR A 69 -12.88 16.72 -41.45
N PRO A 70 -13.85 17.51 -40.95
CA PRO A 70 -13.58 18.60 -40.00
C PRO A 70 -12.98 18.11 -38.67
N TRP A 71 -12.97 16.79 -38.46
CA TRP A 71 -12.39 16.13 -37.29
C TRP A 71 -10.92 15.78 -37.48
N SER A 72 -10.40 15.82 -38.70
CA SER A 72 -8.97 15.61 -38.97
C SER A 72 -8.18 16.80 -38.48
N ARG A 73 -7.06 16.54 -37.78
CA ARG A 73 -6.16 17.58 -37.29
C ARG A 73 -5.27 18.16 -38.40
N GLU A 74 -5.17 17.47 -39.53
CA GLU A 74 -4.36 17.86 -40.67
C GLU A 74 -5.24 18.39 -41.80
N VAL A 75 -4.96 19.61 -42.27
CA VAL A 75 -5.74 20.27 -43.34
C VAL A 75 -5.67 19.50 -44.67
N ASN A 76 -4.53 18.87 -44.96
CA ASN A 76 -4.32 17.98 -46.09
C ASN A 76 -3.75 16.65 -45.56
N GLY A 77 -4.59 15.89 -44.85
CA GLY A 77 -4.19 14.62 -44.27
C GLY A 77 -3.50 13.73 -45.29
N SER A 78 -2.28 13.29 -44.98
CA SER A 78 -1.52 12.35 -45.79
C SER A 78 -1.05 11.18 -44.93
N VAL A 79 -0.79 10.02 -45.54
CA VAL A 79 -0.20 8.89 -44.83
C VAL A 79 1.32 9.08 -44.81
N ILE A 80 1.89 9.23 -43.61
CA ILE A 80 3.32 9.43 -43.40
C ILE A 80 3.78 8.38 -42.39
N TYR A 81 4.88 7.68 -42.66
CA TYR A 81 5.43 6.62 -41.80
C TYR A 81 4.46 5.46 -41.51
N GLY A 82 3.53 5.20 -42.45
CA GLY A 82 2.45 4.22 -42.23
C GLY A 82 1.46 4.63 -41.14
N LEU A 83 1.33 5.92 -40.83
CA LEU A 83 0.37 6.45 -39.88
C LEU A 83 -0.67 7.32 -40.60
N CYS A 84 -1.93 7.14 -40.24
CA CYS A 84 -3.05 7.94 -40.73
C CYS A 84 -3.07 9.33 -40.04
N PRO A 85 -3.79 10.31 -40.62
CA PRO A 85 -4.02 11.59 -39.95
C PRO A 85 -4.71 11.42 -38.60
N ASP A 86 -4.23 12.11 -37.57
CA ASP A 86 -4.85 12.09 -36.24
C ASP A 86 -6.15 12.90 -36.23
N THR A 87 -7.08 12.55 -35.33
CA THR A 87 -8.34 13.27 -35.15
C THR A 87 -8.33 14.14 -33.89
N TYR A 88 -9.00 15.30 -33.95
CA TYR A 88 -9.26 16.13 -32.77
C TYR A 88 -10.05 15.38 -31.69
N PHE A 89 -10.86 14.40 -32.08
CA PHE A 89 -11.64 13.58 -31.16
C PHE A 89 -10.71 12.74 -30.26
N SER A 90 -9.77 11.99 -30.83
CA SER A 90 -8.81 11.19 -30.04
C SER A 90 -7.96 12.06 -29.10
N MET A 91 -7.52 13.23 -29.58
CA MET A 91 -6.80 14.22 -28.77
C MET A 91 -7.64 14.71 -27.59
N ALA A 92 -8.90 15.08 -27.82
CA ALA A 92 -9.80 15.58 -26.78
C ALA A 92 -10.07 14.52 -25.70
N PHE A 93 -10.32 13.27 -26.11
CA PHE A 93 -10.51 12.15 -25.18
C PHE A 93 -9.26 11.86 -24.35
N CYS A 94 -8.08 11.81 -24.97
CA CYS A 94 -6.83 11.63 -24.25
C CYS A 94 -6.55 12.78 -23.28
N LEU A 95 -6.80 14.03 -23.68
CA LEU A 95 -6.62 15.19 -22.82
C LEU A 95 -7.57 15.15 -21.61
N ALA A 96 -8.86 14.90 -21.83
CA ALA A 96 -9.84 14.76 -20.76
C ALA A 96 -9.48 13.63 -19.80
N PHE A 97 -9.06 12.49 -20.33
CA PHE A 97 -8.59 11.36 -19.52
C PHE A 97 -7.36 11.72 -18.69
N VAL A 98 -6.35 12.37 -19.27
CA VAL A 98 -5.14 12.81 -18.55
C VAL A 98 -5.48 13.77 -17.42
N VAL A 99 -6.38 14.73 -17.65
CA VAL A 99 -6.81 15.67 -16.60
C VAL A 99 -7.49 14.93 -15.44
N LEU A 100 -8.44 14.03 -15.74
CA LEU A 100 -9.11 13.21 -14.73
C LEU A 100 -8.11 12.32 -13.98
N TYR A 101 -7.20 11.68 -14.71
CA TYR A 101 -6.19 10.79 -14.17
C TYR A 101 -5.22 11.53 -13.23
N LEU A 102 -4.74 12.72 -13.63
CA LEU A 102 -3.89 13.58 -12.81
C LEU A 102 -4.60 14.01 -11.53
N LEU A 103 -5.89 14.36 -11.60
CA LEU A 103 -6.69 14.69 -10.42
C LEU A 103 -6.73 13.51 -9.44
N VAL A 104 -6.97 12.29 -9.93
CA VAL A 104 -6.98 11.09 -9.09
C VAL A 104 -5.59 10.84 -8.47
N VAL A 105 -4.51 10.93 -9.25
CA VAL A 105 -3.13 10.75 -8.76
C VAL A 105 -2.79 11.77 -7.67
N ILE A 106 -3.12 13.05 -7.87
CA ILE A 106 -2.83 14.12 -6.91
C ILE A 106 -3.61 13.91 -5.62
N LEU A 107 -4.93 13.68 -5.70
CA LEU A 107 -5.76 13.44 -4.53
C LEU A 107 -5.29 12.21 -3.74
N SER A 108 -4.97 11.12 -4.43
CA SER A 108 -4.46 9.90 -3.80
C SER A 108 -3.06 10.11 -3.19
N GLY A 109 -2.17 10.84 -3.86
CA GLY A 109 -0.84 11.17 -3.33
C GLY A 109 -0.89 12.04 -2.07
N VAL A 110 -1.75 13.06 -2.06
CA VAL A 110 -2.03 13.89 -0.87
C VAL A 110 -2.65 13.04 0.23
N GLY A 111 -3.59 12.16 -0.12
CA GLY A 111 -4.21 11.23 0.82
C GLY A 111 -3.23 10.28 1.49
N VAL A 112 -2.32 9.67 0.73
CA VAL A 112 -1.24 8.81 1.26
C VAL A 112 -0.34 9.60 2.19
N TYR A 113 0.04 10.83 1.83
CA TYR A 113 0.88 11.68 2.67
C TYR A 113 0.17 12.01 3.99
N TRP A 114 -1.08 12.45 3.92
CA TRP A 114 -1.88 12.85 5.07
C TRP A 114 -2.15 11.67 6.01
N LYS A 115 -2.46 10.49 5.46
CA LYS A 115 -2.80 9.27 6.21
C LYS A 115 -1.63 8.30 6.37
N ARG A 116 -0.38 8.74 6.20
CA ARG A 116 0.83 7.90 6.29
C ARG A 116 1.01 7.14 7.61
N LYS A 117 0.38 7.62 8.70
CA LYS A 117 0.42 6.98 10.03
C LYS A 117 -0.74 6.01 10.28
N SER A 118 -1.74 5.96 9.40
CA SER A 118 -2.89 5.05 9.57
C SER A 118 -2.49 3.60 9.30
N GLY A 119 -3.13 2.66 10.02
CA GLY A 119 -2.85 1.22 9.86
C GLY A 119 -3.04 0.72 8.43
N HIS A 120 -4.06 1.23 7.71
CA HIS A 120 -4.33 0.86 6.31
C HIS A 120 -3.18 1.22 5.37
N ILE A 121 -2.55 2.40 5.56
CA ILE A 121 -1.44 2.87 4.73
C ILE A 121 -0.11 2.24 5.18
N VAL A 122 0.12 2.11 6.49
CA VAL A 122 1.33 1.48 7.05
C VAL A 122 1.43 0.01 6.63
N ALA A 123 0.33 -0.73 6.65
CA ALA A 123 0.29 -2.13 6.22
C ALA A 123 0.76 -2.30 4.75
N ARG A 124 0.37 -1.36 3.88
CA ARG A 124 0.75 -1.33 2.46
C ARG A 124 2.11 -0.69 2.21
N ASN A 125 2.73 -0.07 3.22
CA ASN A 125 3.92 0.78 3.15
C ASN A 125 3.75 1.95 2.16
N PRO A 126 3.77 3.20 2.63
CA PRO A 126 3.47 4.38 1.80
C PRO A 126 4.38 4.49 0.56
N ILE A 127 5.60 3.94 0.62
CA ILE A 127 6.55 4.05 -0.47
C ILE A 127 6.15 3.14 -1.65
N TYR A 128 5.53 1.98 -1.41
CA TYR A 128 4.97 1.18 -2.52
C TYR A 128 3.80 1.88 -3.17
N LEU A 129 2.97 2.57 -2.39
CA LEU A 129 1.87 3.36 -2.94
C LEU A 129 2.41 4.48 -3.84
N TYR A 130 3.51 5.15 -3.46
CA TYR A 130 4.17 6.13 -4.31
C TYR A 130 4.83 5.52 -5.55
N PHE A 131 5.43 4.32 -5.47
CA PHE A 131 5.95 3.63 -6.65
C PHE A 131 4.84 3.26 -7.63
N THR A 132 3.71 2.74 -7.15
CA THR A 132 2.52 2.49 -7.99
C THR A 132 2.04 3.80 -8.64
N LEU A 133 1.87 4.88 -7.86
CA LEU A 133 1.45 6.18 -8.42
C LEU A 133 2.44 6.71 -9.46
N GLY A 134 3.74 6.70 -9.16
CA GLY A 134 4.77 7.27 -10.03
C GLY A 134 4.96 6.49 -11.33
N ALA A 135 4.98 5.16 -11.25
CA ALA A 135 5.09 4.30 -12.42
C ALA A 135 3.85 4.43 -13.31
N ALA A 136 2.66 4.31 -12.73
CA ALA A 136 1.42 4.46 -13.45
C ALA A 136 1.30 5.84 -14.13
N LEU A 137 1.67 6.91 -13.41
CA LEU A 137 1.73 8.26 -13.95
C LEU A 137 2.67 8.37 -15.13
N PHE A 138 3.89 7.86 -15.01
CA PHE A 138 4.87 7.91 -16.10
C PHE A 138 4.34 7.24 -17.38
N PHE A 139 3.77 6.03 -17.26
CA PHE A 139 3.26 5.30 -18.43
C PHE A 139 2.01 5.92 -19.04
N VAL A 140 1.04 6.30 -18.20
CA VAL A 140 -0.18 6.93 -18.70
C VAL A 140 0.16 8.25 -19.40
N ILE A 141 1.01 9.09 -18.82
CA ILE A 141 1.43 10.34 -19.46
C ILE A 141 2.25 10.07 -20.72
N SER A 142 3.23 9.16 -20.71
CA SER A 142 4.03 8.86 -21.91
C SER A 142 3.15 8.39 -23.07
N LEU A 143 2.25 7.44 -22.84
CA LEU A 143 1.42 6.86 -23.90
C LEU A 143 0.30 7.79 -24.36
N THR A 144 -0.30 8.58 -23.47
CA THR A 144 -1.32 9.57 -23.87
C THR A 144 -0.70 10.78 -24.57
N MET A 145 0.51 11.20 -24.18
CA MET A 145 1.25 12.25 -24.87
C MET A 145 1.54 11.90 -26.33
N ARG A 146 1.66 10.61 -26.68
CA ARG A 146 1.72 10.16 -28.09
C ARG A 146 0.52 10.65 -28.89
N VAL A 147 -0.68 10.53 -28.35
CA VAL A 147 -1.92 10.93 -29.04
C VAL A 147 -2.11 12.44 -29.00
N ILE A 148 -1.76 13.09 -27.88
CA ILE A 148 -1.90 14.55 -27.71
C ILE A 148 -0.93 15.30 -28.63
N VAL A 149 0.35 14.95 -28.62
CA VAL A 149 1.37 15.57 -29.48
C VAL A 149 1.12 15.21 -30.95
N GLY A 150 0.65 14.00 -31.20
CA GLY A 150 0.38 13.46 -32.52
C GLY A 150 1.30 12.27 -32.82
N ARG A 151 0.73 11.19 -33.37
CA ARG A 151 1.42 9.91 -33.55
C ARG A 151 2.59 10.00 -34.52
N LYS A 152 2.54 10.92 -35.48
CA LYS A 152 3.60 11.15 -36.49
C LYS A 152 4.81 11.89 -35.93
N ILE A 153 4.61 12.69 -34.88
CA ILE A 153 5.65 13.56 -34.29
C ILE A 153 6.27 12.90 -33.06
N TYR A 154 5.50 12.10 -32.33
CA TYR A 154 5.97 11.48 -31.08
C TYR A 154 7.12 10.50 -31.32
N PRO A 155 8.29 10.66 -30.67
CA PRO A 155 9.48 9.85 -30.97
C PRO A 155 9.24 8.34 -30.85
N CYS A 156 9.53 7.60 -31.93
CA CYS A 156 9.35 6.15 -31.99
C CYS A 156 10.16 5.40 -30.90
N GLY A 157 11.40 5.82 -30.66
CA GLY A 157 12.25 5.21 -29.63
C GLY A 157 11.71 5.37 -28.23
N LEU A 158 11.06 6.51 -27.92
CA LEU A 158 10.40 6.72 -26.63
C LEU A 158 9.17 5.82 -26.48
N LEU A 159 8.37 5.69 -27.55
CA LEU A 159 7.21 4.81 -27.57
C LEU A 159 7.60 3.35 -27.32
N THR A 160 8.56 2.84 -28.10
CA THR A 160 8.98 1.44 -28.01
C THR A 160 9.66 1.15 -26.67
N ALA A 161 10.53 2.04 -26.18
CA ALA A 161 11.12 1.89 -24.85
C ALA A 161 10.06 1.85 -23.74
N SER A 162 9.00 2.67 -23.84
CA SER A 162 7.86 2.60 -22.92
C SER A 162 7.16 1.23 -23.01
N PHE A 163 6.91 0.68 -24.20
CA PHE A 163 6.26 -0.63 -24.31
C PHE A 163 7.07 -1.80 -23.72
N PHE A 164 8.40 -1.81 -23.88
CA PHE A 164 9.26 -2.84 -23.29
C PHE A 164 9.48 -2.68 -21.78
N THR A 165 9.31 -1.47 -21.24
CA THR A 165 9.40 -1.23 -19.78
C THR A 165 8.04 -1.31 -19.08
N PHE A 166 6.95 -1.41 -19.84
CA PHE A 166 5.59 -1.43 -19.33
C PHE A 166 5.27 -2.70 -18.50
N PRO A 167 5.58 -3.93 -18.95
CA PRO A 167 5.33 -5.13 -18.14
C PRO A 167 5.96 -5.12 -16.74
N PRO A 168 7.28 -4.85 -16.56
CA PRO A 168 7.86 -4.78 -15.23
C PRO A 168 7.27 -3.64 -14.39
N ALA A 169 6.98 -2.49 -15.00
CA ALA A 169 6.47 -1.34 -14.27
C ALA A 169 5.14 -1.61 -13.56
N ILE A 170 4.29 -2.39 -14.20
CA ILE A 170 2.93 -2.69 -13.77
C ILE A 170 2.88 -3.90 -12.85
N CYS A 171 3.59 -4.97 -13.21
CA CYS A 171 3.47 -6.22 -12.48
C CYS A 171 4.32 -6.21 -11.20
N LEU A 172 5.48 -5.55 -11.21
CA LEU A 172 6.41 -5.58 -10.07
C LEU A 172 5.83 -4.99 -8.77
N PRO A 173 5.08 -3.86 -8.76
CA PRO A 173 4.45 -3.37 -7.54
C PRO A 173 3.53 -4.40 -6.89
N THR A 174 2.71 -5.11 -7.67
CA THR A 174 1.81 -6.15 -7.16
C THR A 174 2.56 -7.40 -6.72
N ILE A 175 3.56 -7.84 -7.49
CA ILE A 175 4.48 -8.93 -7.11
C ILE A 175 5.13 -8.64 -5.76
N PHE A 176 5.73 -7.46 -5.59
CA PHE A 176 6.41 -7.09 -4.33
C PHE A 176 5.46 -6.93 -3.16
N ARG A 177 4.24 -6.45 -3.40
CA ARG A 177 3.19 -6.38 -2.37
C ARG A 177 2.83 -7.77 -1.86
N MET A 178 2.58 -8.72 -2.75
CA MET A 178 2.26 -10.10 -2.37
C MET A 178 3.43 -10.82 -1.70
N MET A 179 4.64 -10.65 -2.24
CA MET A 179 5.87 -11.17 -1.67
C MET A 179 6.07 -10.65 -0.24
N ARG A 180 5.90 -9.35 -0.02
CA ARG A 180 5.99 -8.73 1.31
C ARG A 180 4.96 -9.32 2.27
N THR A 181 3.70 -9.43 1.86
CA THR A 181 2.63 -10.01 2.71
C THR A 181 3.00 -11.43 3.14
N PHE A 182 3.51 -12.25 2.22
CA PHE A 182 3.96 -13.61 2.53
C PHE A 182 5.16 -13.65 3.49
N PHE A 183 6.17 -12.80 3.28
CA PHE A 183 7.33 -12.80 4.18
C PHE A 183 7.03 -12.18 5.55
N MET A 184 6.14 -11.18 5.63
CA MET A 184 5.62 -10.68 6.91
C MET A 184 4.89 -11.78 7.68
N TYR A 185 4.09 -12.59 6.98
CA TYR A 185 3.52 -13.81 7.56
C TYR A 185 4.58 -14.74 8.15
N LYS A 186 5.64 -15.04 7.39
CA LYS A 186 6.73 -15.90 7.86
C LYS A 186 7.49 -15.30 9.04
N ILE A 187 7.76 -13.99 9.03
CA ILE A 187 8.39 -13.28 10.15
C ILE A 187 7.57 -13.47 11.41
N ASN A 188 6.26 -13.27 11.33
CA ASN A 188 5.39 -13.32 12.49
C ASN A 188 5.17 -14.73 13.01
N LEU A 189 5.12 -15.72 12.13
CA LEU A 189 5.14 -17.13 12.54
C LEU A 189 6.42 -17.47 13.30
N GLN A 190 7.57 -16.96 12.85
CA GLN A 190 8.84 -17.19 13.55
C GLN A 190 8.90 -16.42 14.87
N LYS A 191 8.43 -15.18 14.93
CA LYS A 191 8.30 -14.44 16.19
C LYS A 191 7.47 -15.23 17.19
N ALA A 192 6.28 -15.72 16.80
CA ALA A 192 5.44 -16.51 17.68
C ALA A 192 6.14 -17.78 18.21
N LYS A 193 6.87 -18.49 17.35
CA LYS A 193 7.65 -19.69 17.75
C LYS A 193 8.71 -19.39 18.80
N LEU A 194 9.37 -18.23 18.71
CA LEU A 194 10.37 -17.81 19.71
C LEU A 194 9.75 -17.63 21.11
N PHE A 195 8.45 -17.28 21.18
CA PHE A 195 7.73 -17.20 22.46
C PHE A 195 7.29 -18.57 22.96
N ASP A 196 6.72 -19.40 22.10
CA ASP A 196 6.25 -20.72 22.52
C ASP A 196 7.40 -21.62 23.00
N SER A 197 8.59 -21.50 22.38
CA SER A 197 9.78 -22.23 22.84
C SER A 197 10.24 -21.80 24.23
N SER A 198 10.06 -20.53 24.59
CA SER A 198 10.49 -20.02 25.91
C SER A 198 9.62 -20.52 27.07
N THR A 199 8.39 -20.94 26.79
CA THR A 199 7.46 -21.35 27.84
C THR A 199 7.75 -22.72 28.45
N GLY A 200 8.64 -23.54 27.86
CA GLY A 200 9.21 -24.74 28.49
C GLY A 200 8.22 -25.75 29.10
N THR A 201 6.93 -25.57 28.87
CA THR A 201 5.90 -26.47 29.34
C THR A 201 6.06 -27.71 28.50
N ASN A 202 6.64 -28.74 29.13
CA ASN A 202 6.55 -30.14 28.72
C ASN A 202 5.08 -30.39 28.37
N LYS A 203 4.73 -30.13 27.10
CA LYS A 203 3.40 -30.35 26.58
C LYS A 203 3.25 -31.87 26.72
N PRO A 204 2.36 -32.37 27.59
CA PRO A 204 2.20 -33.81 27.71
C PRO A 204 1.85 -34.30 26.32
N GLU A 205 2.76 -35.07 25.72
CA GLU A 205 2.51 -35.74 24.46
C GLU A 205 1.28 -36.63 24.67
N GLY A 206 0.24 -36.41 23.85
CA GLY A 206 -0.92 -37.29 23.80
C GLY A 206 -2.07 -36.87 24.71
N LYS A 207 -2.90 -35.97 24.19
CA LYS A 207 -4.33 -36.24 23.96
C LYS A 207 -4.89 -35.13 23.09
N ASP A 208 -5.38 -35.53 21.94
CA ASP A 208 -5.88 -34.66 20.88
C ASP A 208 -6.88 -33.65 21.44
N PHE A 209 -6.50 -32.37 21.40
CA PHE A 209 -7.44 -31.28 21.55
C PHE A 209 -8.20 -31.15 20.22
N GLU A 210 -9.07 -32.13 19.93
CA GLU A 210 -10.13 -32.06 18.92
C GLU A 210 -11.24 -31.08 19.38
N LEU A 211 -10.87 -29.86 19.77
CA LEU A 211 -11.85 -28.84 20.10
C LEU A 211 -11.98 -27.86 18.93
N PHE A 212 -13.19 -27.82 18.37
CA PHE A 212 -13.72 -26.87 17.38
C PHE A 212 -13.35 -27.08 15.91
N LYS A 213 -13.67 -28.27 15.37
CA LYS A 213 -13.95 -28.41 13.92
C LYS A 213 -15.36 -28.90 13.57
N GLY A 214 -16.24 -29.09 14.55
CA GLY A 214 -17.65 -29.46 14.33
C GLY A 214 -18.61 -28.39 14.78
N ALA A 215 -18.71 -27.28 14.04
CA ALA A 215 -19.94 -26.49 14.07
C ALA A 215 -20.94 -27.23 13.17
N VAL A 216 -21.69 -28.14 13.80
CA VAL A 216 -22.95 -28.65 13.26
C VAL A 216 -23.87 -27.44 13.14
N GLU A 217 -24.19 -27.13 11.90
CA GLU A 217 -25.29 -26.26 11.52
C GLU A 217 -26.57 -26.79 12.19
N PRO A 218 -27.23 -26.03 13.08
CA PRO A 218 -28.52 -26.46 13.59
C PRO A 218 -29.51 -26.44 12.43
N GLU A 219 -29.97 -27.63 12.06
CA GLU A 219 -31.10 -27.86 11.16
C GLU A 219 -32.34 -27.18 11.76
N ILE A 220 -32.62 -25.96 11.28
CA ILE A 220 -33.86 -25.25 11.56
C ILE A 220 -34.97 -25.99 10.81
N LYS A 221 -35.72 -26.81 11.54
CA LYS A 221 -37.01 -27.32 11.07
C LYS A 221 -37.94 -26.14 10.87
N HIS A 222 -38.21 -25.85 9.60
CA HIS A 222 -39.30 -24.96 9.18
C HIS A 222 -40.65 -25.58 9.55
N GLU A 223 -41.31 -25.05 10.57
CA GLU A 223 -42.77 -25.09 10.67
C GLU A 223 -43.33 -23.79 10.08
N THR A 224 -44.02 -23.92 8.95
CA THR A 224 -45.00 -22.94 8.44
C THR A 224 -46.20 -22.87 9.38
N PRO A 225 -46.74 -21.67 9.64
CA PRO A 225 -47.93 -21.26 8.88
C PRO A 225 -47.98 -19.76 8.50
N THR A 226 -48.18 -19.51 7.19
CA THR A 226 -49.18 -18.63 6.54
C THR A 226 -49.39 -17.15 6.98
N PRO A 227 -50.00 -16.28 6.13
CA PRO A 227 -49.33 -15.07 5.64
C PRO A 227 -50.01 -13.76 6.08
N GLY A 228 -49.25 -12.66 6.00
CA GLY A 228 -49.80 -11.30 6.10
C GLY A 228 -48.77 -10.22 5.73
N ILE A 229 -48.86 -9.71 4.49
CA ILE A 229 -49.04 -8.29 4.10
C ILE A 229 -48.17 -7.27 4.88
N ASP A 230 -47.39 -6.34 4.30
CA ASP A 230 -47.38 -5.66 3.00
C ASP A 230 -45.95 -5.14 2.74
N PHE A 231 -45.54 -5.16 1.48
CA PHE A 231 -44.26 -4.61 1.01
C PHE A 231 -44.57 -3.42 0.11
N SER A 232 -44.76 -2.24 0.69
CA SER A 232 -44.75 -0.99 -0.06
C SER A 232 -44.44 0.21 0.85
N GLN A 233 -43.18 0.65 0.85
CA GLN A 233 -42.83 2.03 0.49
C GLN A 233 -41.31 2.23 0.51
N ILE A 234 -40.82 2.41 -0.72
CA ILE A 234 -39.47 2.65 -1.16
C ILE A 234 -39.38 4.18 -1.39
N PHE A 235 -38.38 4.80 -0.76
CA PHE A 235 -37.80 6.14 -1.03
C PHE A 235 -38.67 7.39 -0.84
N HIS A 236 -38.31 8.19 0.17
CA HIS A 236 -38.16 9.66 0.24
C HIS A 236 -37.80 9.97 1.70
N ALA A 237 -37.16 11.05 2.12
CA ALA A 237 -36.28 12.07 1.58
C ALA A 237 -35.71 12.76 2.84
N GLU A 238 -34.57 13.42 2.69
CA GLU A 238 -33.89 14.19 3.73
C GLU A 238 -34.82 15.13 4.49
N THR A 239 -34.60 15.27 5.80
CA THR A 239 -34.81 16.56 6.49
C THR A 239 -34.04 16.56 7.82
N SER A 240 -33.18 17.57 7.95
CA SER A 240 -32.47 17.99 9.15
C SER A 240 -33.40 18.17 10.37
N PRO A 241 -32.83 18.27 11.58
CA PRO A 241 -33.05 19.53 12.29
C PRO A 241 -31.81 20.11 12.97
N SER A 242 -31.60 21.39 12.65
CA SER A 242 -31.35 22.52 13.55
C SER A 242 -30.50 22.32 14.81
N VAL A 243 -29.33 22.95 14.73
CA VAL A 243 -28.62 23.68 15.76
C VAL A 243 -29.56 24.41 16.73
N HIS A 244 -29.45 24.11 18.01
CA HIS A 244 -29.78 25.06 19.08
C HIS A 244 -28.57 25.25 20.00
N GLN A 245 -27.95 26.42 19.89
CA GLN A 245 -27.14 27.03 20.94
C GLN A 245 -28.07 27.46 22.08
N ASN A 246 -27.66 27.22 23.32
CA ASN A 246 -27.73 28.19 24.43
C ASN A 246 -26.86 27.73 25.61
N ASN A 247 -25.93 28.62 26.00
CA ASN A 247 -25.12 28.68 27.23
C ASN A 247 -26.00 28.73 28.52
N PRO A 248 -25.49 28.67 29.78
CA PRO A 248 -24.15 29.10 30.22
C PRO A 248 -23.45 28.33 31.38
N PHE A 249 -22.12 28.49 31.41
CA PHE A 249 -21.28 28.89 32.54
C PHE A 249 -21.89 28.83 33.96
N VAL A 250 -21.37 27.95 34.83
CA VAL A 250 -21.46 28.05 36.30
C VAL A 250 -20.09 27.73 36.90
N GLY A 251 -19.57 28.69 37.65
CA GLY A 251 -18.29 28.59 38.36
C GLY A 251 -18.35 27.70 39.59
N SER A 252 -17.20 27.13 39.93
CA SER A 252 -16.98 26.45 41.22
C SER A 252 -16.29 27.43 42.18
N PRO A 253 -16.86 27.72 43.36
CA PRO A 253 -16.13 28.36 44.44
C PRO A 253 -15.49 27.32 45.36
N SER A 254 -14.36 27.72 45.91
CA SER A 254 -13.61 27.11 47.00
C SER A 254 -14.33 27.24 48.35
N SER A 255 -14.17 26.25 49.23
CA SER A 255 -14.20 26.38 50.70
C SER A 255 -13.72 25.07 51.35
N THR A 256 -12.57 25.10 52.04
CA THR A 256 -12.39 25.02 53.52
C THR A 256 -12.98 23.75 54.15
N VAL A 257 -12.14 22.81 54.59
CA VAL A 257 -11.61 22.70 55.97
C VAL A 257 -12.74 22.64 56.99
N ASP A 258 -13.01 21.43 57.49
CA ASP A 258 -13.29 21.24 58.92
C ASP A 258 -12.85 19.84 59.37
N SER A 259 -11.99 19.88 60.37
CA SER A 259 -11.55 18.80 61.23
C SER A 259 -12.57 18.58 62.34
N LEU A 260 -13.02 17.35 62.56
CA LEU A 260 -13.50 16.95 63.89
C LEU A 260 -13.22 15.48 64.18
N SER A 261 -12.81 15.29 65.42
CA SER A 261 -12.27 14.14 66.10
C SER A 261 -13.31 13.07 66.49
N SER A 262 -12.77 11.86 66.68
CA SER A 262 -13.08 10.89 67.74
C SER A 262 -14.51 10.36 67.88
N THR A 263 -14.66 9.07 67.57
CA THR A 263 -15.17 8.11 68.56
C THR A 263 -14.67 6.70 68.24
N THR A 264 -14.00 6.12 69.24
CA THR A 264 -13.87 4.68 69.49
C THR A 264 -15.25 4.03 69.54
N ASP A 265 -15.38 2.83 68.99
CA ASP A 265 -16.08 1.72 69.66
C ASP A 265 -15.78 0.40 68.94
N ASP A 266 -15.31 -0.55 69.74
CA ASP A 266 -15.14 -1.97 69.47
C ASP A 266 -16.50 -2.63 69.15
N VAL A 267 -16.58 -3.42 68.09
CA VAL A 267 -17.46 -4.59 68.02
C VAL A 267 -16.82 -5.71 67.18
N ASP A 268 -16.93 -6.89 67.75
CA ASP A 268 -16.40 -8.21 67.42
C ASP A 268 -16.65 -8.78 66.00
N ASP A 269 -15.89 -9.85 65.76
CA ASP A 269 -16.27 -11.04 64.99
C ASP A 269 -16.49 -10.90 63.49
N VAL A 270 -15.42 -11.12 62.72
CA VAL A 270 -15.54 -11.63 61.35
C VAL A 270 -14.61 -12.83 61.15
N SER A 271 -15.23 -13.98 61.35
CA SER A 271 -15.03 -15.24 60.63
C SER A 271 -13.89 -15.30 59.62
N ASN A 272 -12.90 -16.12 59.99
CA ASN A 272 -11.81 -16.59 59.17
C ASN A 272 -12.35 -17.50 58.05
N SER A 273 -12.93 -16.91 57.00
CA SER A 273 -13.29 -17.64 55.78
C SER A 273 -12.05 -17.79 54.90
N ASN A 274 -11.38 -18.94 55.03
CA ASN A 274 -10.50 -19.50 54.01
C ASN A 274 -11.33 -19.73 52.73
N THR A 275 -11.57 -18.67 51.98
CA THR A 275 -11.97 -18.76 50.59
C THR A 275 -10.76 -19.26 49.81
N GLY A 276 -10.94 -20.35 49.06
CA GLY A 276 -9.91 -20.95 48.24
C GLY A 276 -9.30 -19.92 47.30
N ILE A 277 -8.15 -19.38 47.68
CA ILE A 277 -7.30 -18.60 46.77
C ILE A 277 -6.69 -19.63 45.84
N ASP A 278 -7.27 -19.70 44.64
CA ASP A 278 -6.85 -20.50 43.52
C ASP A 278 -5.31 -20.59 43.43
N SER A 279 -4.82 -21.82 43.59
CA SER A 279 -3.41 -22.23 43.48
C SER A 279 -2.84 -22.05 42.05
N GLU A 280 -3.52 -21.30 41.19
CA GLU A 280 -3.12 -21.02 39.81
C GLU A 280 -2.08 -19.90 39.68
N SER A 281 -1.82 -19.10 40.74
CA SER A 281 -0.83 -17.99 40.66
C SER A 281 0.64 -18.43 40.75
N ILE A 282 0.92 -19.69 41.13
CA ILE A 282 2.29 -20.17 41.34
C ILE A 282 2.92 -20.74 40.06
N ALA A 283 2.12 -21.26 39.13
CA ALA A 283 2.63 -21.90 37.91
C ALA A 283 3.27 -20.92 36.89
N ASP A 284 3.01 -19.61 37.02
CA ASP A 284 3.46 -18.60 36.06
C ASP A 284 4.78 -17.91 36.44
N VAL A 285 5.36 -18.25 37.60
CA VAL A 285 6.62 -17.66 38.09
C VAL A 285 7.87 -18.39 37.55
N SER A 286 7.72 -19.64 37.10
CA SER A 286 8.82 -20.46 36.56
C SER A 286 9.27 -20.05 35.16
N THR A 287 8.48 -19.25 34.42
CA THR A 287 8.78 -18.84 33.03
C THR A 287 10.04 -17.97 32.90
N TRP A 288 10.56 -17.43 34.02
CA TRP A 288 11.75 -16.58 34.05
C TRP A 288 13.06 -17.34 34.35
N ASN A 289 13.02 -18.68 34.45
CA ASN A 289 14.22 -19.50 34.56
C ASN A 289 14.77 -19.80 33.16
N PHE A 290 15.51 -18.84 32.60
CA PHE A 290 16.37 -18.98 31.42
C PHE A 290 17.60 -19.87 31.71
N THR A 291 17.39 -21.08 32.22
CA THR A 291 18.33 -22.20 32.04
C THR A 291 18.07 -22.72 30.62
N GLU A 292 18.96 -22.70 29.64
CA GLU A 292 20.42 -22.88 29.66
C GLU A 292 20.98 -22.48 28.27
N LEU A 293 22.27 -22.12 28.19
CA LEU A 293 22.99 -21.67 26.96
C LEU A 293 22.76 -22.50 25.68
N LYS A 294 22.28 -23.74 25.78
CA LYS A 294 21.97 -24.62 24.64
C LYS A 294 20.78 -24.10 23.80
N GLU A 295 19.85 -23.39 24.41
CA GLU A 295 18.74 -22.72 23.69
C GLU A 295 19.22 -21.49 22.89
N ILE A 296 20.32 -20.86 23.31
CA ILE A 296 20.86 -19.68 22.59
C ILE A 296 21.32 -20.06 21.18
N GLN A 297 21.84 -21.27 20.98
CA GLN A 297 22.30 -21.71 19.66
C GLN A 297 21.15 -21.99 18.69
N SER A 298 20.05 -22.62 19.15
CA SER A 298 18.85 -22.80 18.32
C SER A 298 18.18 -21.46 18.02
N LEU A 299 18.08 -20.57 19.02
CA LEU A 299 17.60 -19.19 18.87
C LEU A 299 18.43 -18.41 17.83
N ARG A 300 19.76 -18.56 17.81
CA ARG A 300 20.64 -17.87 16.84
C ARG A 300 20.30 -18.23 15.39
N SER A 301 19.91 -19.48 15.13
CA SER A 301 19.52 -19.93 13.79
C SER A 301 18.19 -19.31 13.34
N GLU A 302 17.21 -19.21 14.24
CA GLU A 302 15.91 -18.59 13.97
C GLU A 302 16.04 -17.07 13.82
N ILE A 303 16.88 -16.42 14.63
CA ILE A 303 17.22 -14.99 14.48
C ILE A 303 17.86 -14.74 13.11
N ARG A 304 18.72 -15.64 12.61
CA ARG A 304 19.31 -15.49 11.26
C ARG A 304 18.23 -15.57 10.18
N LYS A 305 17.27 -16.49 10.27
CA LYS A 305 16.13 -16.57 9.34
C LYS A 305 15.28 -15.30 9.38
N LEU A 306 15.01 -14.77 10.58
CA LEU A 306 14.27 -13.53 10.76
C LEU A 306 15.00 -12.33 10.12
N LYS A 307 16.33 -12.25 10.25
CA LYS A 307 17.14 -11.23 9.56
C LYS A 307 17.03 -11.33 8.03
N ILE A 308 17.04 -12.55 7.48
CA ILE A 308 16.88 -12.76 6.03
C ILE A 308 15.48 -12.30 5.57
N TYR A 309 14.42 -12.69 6.27
CA TYR A 309 13.07 -12.26 5.91
C TYR A 309 12.89 -10.74 6.06
N ASN A 310 13.45 -10.13 7.10
CA ASN A 310 13.46 -8.67 7.27
C ASN A 310 14.24 -7.99 6.13
N PHE A 311 15.33 -8.59 5.64
CA PHE A 311 16.06 -8.08 4.49
C PHE A 311 15.23 -8.15 3.20
N VAL A 312 14.58 -9.27 2.92
CA VAL A 312 13.74 -9.45 1.71
C VAL A 312 12.52 -8.53 1.72
N THR A 313 11.95 -8.26 2.91
CA THR A 313 10.84 -7.30 3.09
C THR A 313 11.29 -5.85 3.21
N SER A 314 12.60 -5.61 3.24
CA SER A 314 13.15 -4.27 3.38
C SER A 314 12.85 -3.44 2.13
N LEU A 315 12.58 -2.16 2.36
CA LEU A 315 12.35 -1.22 1.28
C LEU A 315 13.56 -1.13 0.33
N LYS A 316 14.77 -1.18 0.88
CA LYS A 316 16.02 -1.08 0.10
C LYS A 316 16.13 -2.21 -0.90
N PHE A 317 15.90 -3.45 -0.45
CA PHE A 317 15.90 -4.63 -1.31
C PHE A 317 14.88 -4.48 -2.44
N ILE A 318 13.64 -4.14 -2.11
CA ILE A 318 12.58 -4.03 -3.10
C ILE A 318 12.83 -2.88 -4.09
N THR A 319 13.35 -1.74 -3.62
CA THR A 319 13.69 -0.61 -4.51
C THR A 319 14.79 -0.99 -5.51
N ILE A 320 15.83 -1.70 -5.05
CA ILE A 320 16.91 -2.18 -5.94
C ILE A 320 16.34 -3.14 -6.99
N PHE A 321 15.55 -4.14 -6.59
CA PHE A 321 14.96 -5.10 -7.53
C PHE A 321 13.97 -4.45 -8.50
N TYR A 322 13.23 -3.43 -8.05
CA TYR A 322 12.36 -2.63 -8.90
C TYR A 322 13.18 -1.94 -9.99
N ILE A 323 14.24 -1.20 -9.62
CA ILE A 323 15.13 -0.52 -10.58
C ILE A 323 15.78 -1.53 -11.54
N LEU A 324 16.24 -2.68 -11.04
CA LEU A 324 16.83 -3.73 -11.87
C LEU A 324 15.84 -4.29 -12.89
N GLY A 325 14.55 -4.42 -12.53
CA GLY A 325 13.50 -4.83 -13.47
C GLY A 325 13.30 -3.85 -14.63
N PHE A 326 13.35 -2.55 -14.37
CA PHE A 326 13.31 -1.51 -15.41
C PHE A 326 14.54 -1.53 -16.30
N ILE A 327 15.74 -1.63 -15.69
CA ILE A 327 16.99 -1.72 -16.45
C ILE A 327 16.97 -2.96 -17.34
N PHE A 328 16.45 -4.09 -16.84
CA PHE A 328 16.30 -5.30 -17.63
C PHE A 328 15.41 -5.09 -18.86
N GLY A 329 14.23 -4.46 -18.71
CA GLY A 329 13.37 -4.11 -19.85
C GLY A 329 14.06 -3.20 -20.88
N LEU A 330 14.83 -2.21 -20.42
CA LEU A 330 15.63 -1.35 -21.31
C LEU A 330 16.75 -2.11 -22.03
N VAL A 331 17.42 -3.05 -21.36
CA VAL A 331 18.45 -3.90 -21.98
C VAL A 331 17.83 -4.80 -23.04
N VAL A 332 16.66 -5.39 -22.78
CA VAL A 332 15.90 -6.18 -23.76
C VAL A 332 15.54 -5.33 -24.98
N TRP A 333 15.02 -4.11 -24.76
CA TRP A 333 14.74 -3.15 -25.83
C TRP A 333 15.99 -2.81 -26.65
N LEU A 334 17.13 -2.52 -26.01
CA LEU A 334 18.40 -2.23 -26.69
C LEU A 334 18.89 -3.41 -27.53
N ILE A 335 18.82 -4.63 -27.00
CA ILE A 335 19.25 -5.84 -27.72
C ILE A 335 18.36 -6.08 -28.94
N ILE A 336 17.03 -6.02 -28.77
CA ILE A 336 16.07 -6.25 -29.85
C ILE A 336 16.19 -5.18 -30.93
N GLY A 337 16.30 -3.91 -30.53
CA GLY A 337 16.52 -2.80 -31.46
C GLY A 337 17.85 -2.91 -32.21
N GLY A 338 18.92 -3.33 -31.52
CA GLY A 338 20.23 -3.55 -32.15
C GLY A 338 20.21 -4.69 -33.17
N ILE A 339 19.51 -5.78 -32.87
CA ILE A 339 19.32 -6.91 -33.79
C ILE A 339 18.52 -6.47 -35.02
N GLU A 340 17.42 -5.72 -34.84
CA GLU A 340 16.63 -5.23 -35.97
C GLU A 340 17.46 -4.32 -36.89
N GLU A 341 18.21 -3.38 -36.32
CA GLU A 341 19.02 -2.46 -37.11
C GLU A 341 20.16 -3.19 -37.85
N ALA A 342 20.80 -4.17 -37.21
CA ALA A 342 21.78 -5.03 -37.86
C ALA A 342 21.17 -5.79 -39.05
N LEU A 343 20.02 -6.47 -38.84
CA LEU A 343 19.34 -7.21 -39.91
C LEU A 343 18.89 -6.30 -41.06
N TYR A 344 18.41 -5.10 -40.75
CA TYR A 344 18.01 -4.11 -41.74
C TYR A 344 19.20 -3.57 -42.56
N SER A 345 20.38 -3.46 -41.94
CA SER A 345 21.62 -3.03 -42.60
C SER A 345 22.20 -4.11 -43.51
N PHE A 346 22.08 -5.40 -43.14
CA PHE A 346 22.60 -6.51 -43.94
C PHE A 346 21.72 -6.87 -45.15
N ASN A 347 20.42 -6.59 -45.09
CA ASN A 347 19.52 -6.87 -46.20
C ASN A 347 19.65 -5.80 -47.30
N THR A 348 20.19 -6.18 -48.46
CA THR A 348 20.35 -5.32 -49.64
C THR A 348 19.12 -5.27 -50.55
N SER A 349 18.05 -5.99 -50.21
CA SER A 349 16.85 -6.06 -51.05
C SER A 349 16.10 -4.71 -51.04
N PRO A 350 15.63 -4.23 -52.20
CA PRO A 350 14.88 -2.97 -52.29
C PRO A 350 13.55 -3.02 -51.51
N ASP A 351 12.96 -4.21 -51.35
CA ASP A 351 11.69 -4.42 -50.64
C ASP A 351 11.86 -4.80 -49.16
N LYS A 352 12.96 -4.37 -48.53
CA LYS A 352 13.23 -4.73 -47.13
C LYS A 352 12.20 -4.11 -46.18
N LYS A 353 11.40 -4.97 -45.54
CA LYS A 353 10.48 -4.59 -44.47
C LYS A 353 11.14 -4.76 -43.11
N ARG A 354 10.91 -3.82 -42.21
CA ARG A 354 11.28 -3.97 -40.79
C ARG A 354 10.32 -4.96 -40.11
N ILE A 355 10.81 -5.62 -39.07
CA ILE A 355 10.08 -6.74 -38.44
C ILE A 355 9.11 -6.19 -37.39
N PHE A 356 9.54 -5.18 -36.63
CA PHE A 356 8.85 -4.67 -35.45
C PHE A 356 8.03 -3.41 -35.72
N LEU A 357 8.44 -2.61 -36.71
CA LEU A 357 7.82 -1.33 -37.04
C LEU A 357 7.42 -1.27 -38.50
N TYR A 358 6.33 -0.55 -38.80
CA TYR A 358 5.89 -0.34 -40.19
C TYR A 358 6.88 0.51 -40.98
N ASP A 359 7.42 1.55 -40.33
CA ASP A 359 8.43 2.43 -40.88
C ASP A 359 9.32 2.96 -39.73
N GLY A 360 10.60 3.21 -40.02
CA GLY A 360 11.62 3.57 -39.03
C GLY A 360 12.09 2.40 -38.14
N GLY A 361 13.28 2.54 -37.53
CA GLY A 361 13.83 1.58 -36.57
C GLY A 361 13.46 1.89 -35.11
N LEU A 362 13.68 0.92 -34.21
CA LEU A 362 13.43 1.11 -32.77
C LEU A 362 14.19 2.30 -32.14
N PHE A 363 15.29 2.76 -32.74
CA PHE A 363 16.09 3.90 -32.26
C PHE A 363 15.84 5.22 -33.01
N VAL A 364 14.72 5.32 -33.73
CA VAL A 364 14.30 6.55 -34.42
C VAL A 364 13.66 7.52 -33.42
N PHE A 365 14.19 8.74 -33.30
CA PHE A 365 13.72 9.75 -32.35
C PHE A 365 13.23 11.05 -32.99
N ASP A 366 13.36 11.17 -34.31
CA ASP A 366 13.01 12.32 -35.12
C ASP A 366 11.55 12.30 -35.59
N HIS A 367 10.95 11.12 -35.70
CA HIS A 367 9.55 10.95 -36.06
C HIS A 367 8.90 9.78 -35.31
N GLY A 368 7.58 9.69 -35.44
CA GLY A 368 6.78 8.63 -34.85
C GLY A 368 6.55 7.45 -35.78
N CYS A 369 6.14 6.33 -35.18
CA CYS A 369 5.99 5.05 -35.86
C CYS A 369 4.71 4.32 -35.44
N GLY A 370 4.26 3.41 -36.31
CA GLY A 370 3.26 2.40 -36.01
C GLY A 370 3.91 1.10 -35.52
N MET A 371 3.33 0.49 -34.48
CA MET A 371 3.76 -0.84 -34.02
C MET A 371 3.14 -1.93 -34.89
N THR A 372 3.93 -2.91 -35.32
CA THR A 372 3.40 -4.09 -36.00
C THR A 372 2.82 -5.09 -35.00
N SER A 373 2.01 -6.04 -35.48
CA SER A 373 1.50 -7.16 -34.68
C SER A 373 2.63 -7.96 -34.02
N ASN A 374 3.79 -8.08 -34.66
CA ASN A 374 4.95 -8.78 -34.09
C ASN A 374 5.45 -8.12 -32.80
N SER A 375 5.52 -6.79 -32.78
CA SER A 375 5.90 -6.04 -31.58
C SER A 375 4.90 -6.23 -30.45
N ILE A 376 3.60 -6.20 -30.78
CA ILE A 376 2.52 -6.45 -29.82
C ILE A 376 2.63 -7.86 -29.24
N ILE A 377 2.92 -8.87 -30.07
CA ILE A 377 3.13 -10.25 -29.63
C ILE A 377 4.33 -10.38 -28.69
N ILE A 378 5.47 -9.74 -29.00
CA ILE A 378 6.67 -9.80 -28.15
C ILE A 378 6.42 -9.17 -26.78
N VAL A 379 5.83 -7.98 -26.76
CA VAL A 379 5.43 -7.31 -25.50
C VAL A 379 4.40 -8.16 -24.76
N GLY A 380 3.49 -8.83 -25.48
CA GLY A 380 2.56 -9.80 -24.92
C GLY A 380 3.24 -10.99 -24.25
N ILE A 381 4.26 -11.57 -24.88
CA ILE A 381 5.05 -12.67 -24.29
C ILE A 381 5.76 -12.19 -23.01
N GLU A 382 6.36 -11.00 -23.04
CA GLU A 382 6.98 -10.41 -21.86
C GLU A 382 5.96 -10.21 -20.73
N ALA A 383 4.79 -9.65 -21.03
CA ALA A 383 3.71 -9.48 -20.07
C ALA A 383 3.23 -10.80 -19.47
N ILE A 384 3.10 -11.86 -20.27
CA ILE A 384 2.72 -13.21 -19.80
C ILE A 384 3.75 -13.74 -18.79
N LEU A 385 5.06 -13.54 -19.02
CA LEU A 385 6.09 -13.98 -18.07
C LEU A 385 5.94 -13.28 -16.70
N TYR A 386 5.66 -11.98 -16.70
CA TYR A 386 5.41 -11.25 -15.45
C TYR A 386 4.10 -11.64 -14.78
N ILE A 387 3.01 -11.89 -15.54
CA ILE A 387 1.74 -12.39 -15.01
C ILE A 387 1.92 -13.78 -14.37
N ILE A 388 2.74 -14.66 -14.95
CA ILE A 388 3.07 -15.96 -14.34
C ILE A 388 3.80 -15.76 -13.01
N LEU A 389 4.79 -14.88 -12.96
CA LEU A 389 5.52 -14.56 -11.73
C LEU A 389 4.58 -13.97 -10.65
N GLU A 390 3.66 -13.11 -11.07
CA GLU A 390 2.60 -12.55 -10.22
C GLU A 390 1.70 -13.64 -9.66
N PHE A 391 1.25 -14.58 -10.49
CA PHE A 391 0.42 -15.71 -10.06
C PHE A 391 1.16 -16.63 -9.06
N ILE A 392 2.45 -16.90 -9.27
CA ILE A 392 3.28 -17.65 -8.30
C ILE A 392 3.32 -16.93 -6.94
N CYS A 393 3.54 -15.62 -6.95
CA CYS A 393 3.54 -14.82 -5.73
C CYS A 393 2.15 -14.77 -5.07
N PHE A 394 1.08 -14.77 -5.86
CA PHE A 394 -0.30 -14.87 -5.37
C PHE A 394 -0.55 -16.21 -4.68
N ILE A 395 -0.14 -17.33 -5.27
CA ILE A 395 -0.23 -18.66 -4.63
C ILE A 395 0.50 -18.68 -3.28
N MET A 396 1.71 -18.09 -3.23
CA MET A 396 2.42 -17.94 -1.96
C MET A 396 1.63 -17.12 -0.94
N CYS A 397 1.02 -16.02 -1.38
CA CYS A 397 0.20 -15.14 -0.55
C CYS A 397 -1.07 -15.84 -0.02
N VAL A 398 -1.72 -16.70 -0.82
CA VAL A 398 -2.87 -17.51 -0.36
C VAL A 398 -2.51 -18.39 0.82
N ARG A 399 -1.26 -18.90 0.89
CA ARG A 399 -0.76 -19.69 2.03
C ARG A 399 -0.47 -18.88 3.30
N ALA A 400 -0.43 -17.55 3.22
CA ALA A 400 -0.37 -16.72 4.42
C ALA A 400 -1.69 -16.83 5.19
N ASP A 401 -1.68 -16.63 6.51
CA ASP A 401 -2.91 -16.63 7.31
C ASP A 401 -3.90 -15.52 6.89
N LYS A 402 -5.09 -15.50 7.51
CA LYS A 402 -6.18 -14.56 7.19
C LYS A 402 -5.66 -13.12 7.13
N ASP A 403 -5.78 -12.53 5.95
CA ASP A 403 -5.42 -11.14 5.72
C ASP A 403 -6.52 -10.23 6.26
N THR A 404 -6.18 -9.44 7.27
CA THR A 404 -7.11 -8.53 7.94
C THR A 404 -7.26 -7.19 7.25
N TRP A 405 -6.41 -6.88 6.26
CA TRP A 405 -6.40 -5.60 5.55
C TRP A 405 -6.96 -5.68 4.13
N GLY A 406 -7.35 -6.86 3.66
CA GLY A 406 -7.96 -7.07 2.34
C GLY A 406 -6.99 -7.00 1.15
N ILE A 407 -5.69 -6.95 1.39
CA ILE A 407 -4.61 -6.92 0.37
C ILE A 407 -4.71 -8.11 -0.60
N LYS A 408 -5.07 -9.31 -0.12
CA LYS A 408 -5.25 -10.52 -0.96
C LYS A 408 -6.41 -10.36 -1.93
N LEU A 409 -7.53 -9.82 -1.44
CA LEU A 409 -8.71 -9.60 -2.26
C LEU A 409 -8.43 -8.52 -3.30
N GLU A 410 -7.82 -7.41 -2.89
CA GLU A 410 -7.36 -6.34 -3.80
C GLU A 410 -6.44 -6.90 -4.90
N SER A 411 -5.43 -7.70 -4.52
CA SER A 411 -4.47 -8.27 -5.48
C SER A 411 -5.15 -9.27 -6.42
N LEU A 412 -6.06 -10.11 -5.93
CA LEU A 412 -6.83 -11.03 -6.77
C LEU A 412 -7.69 -10.28 -7.79
N THR A 413 -8.42 -9.26 -7.34
CA THR A 413 -9.24 -8.42 -8.22
C THR A 413 -8.39 -7.77 -9.30
N LEU A 414 -7.21 -7.26 -8.96
CA LEU A 414 -6.31 -6.64 -9.93
C LEU A 414 -5.73 -7.63 -10.94
N ILE A 415 -5.30 -8.81 -10.50
CA ILE A 415 -4.80 -9.87 -11.40
C ILE A 415 -5.89 -10.24 -12.41
N VAL A 416 -7.15 -10.40 -11.97
CA VAL A 416 -8.26 -10.71 -12.88
C VAL A 416 -8.48 -9.59 -13.90
N ILE A 417 -8.55 -8.34 -13.45
CA ILE A 417 -8.75 -7.19 -14.35
C ILE A 417 -7.55 -7.01 -15.30
N GLN A 418 -6.34 -7.28 -14.84
CA GLN A 418 -5.10 -7.21 -15.63
C GLN A 418 -5.09 -8.26 -16.73
N ILE A 419 -5.42 -9.52 -16.42
CA ILE A 419 -5.51 -10.59 -17.41
C ILE A 419 -6.57 -10.25 -18.45
N LEU A 420 -7.75 -9.81 -18.03
CA LEU A 420 -8.81 -9.38 -18.94
C LEU A 420 -8.36 -8.21 -19.84
N SER A 421 -7.71 -7.20 -19.25
CA SER A 421 -7.21 -6.03 -19.99
C SER A 421 -6.09 -6.40 -20.97
N ALA A 422 -5.19 -7.31 -20.59
CA ALA A 422 -4.12 -7.81 -21.45
C ALA A 422 -4.71 -8.61 -22.64
N ILE A 423 -5.68 -9.48 -22.40
CA ILE A 423 -6.38 -10.22 -23.47
C ILE A 423 -7.08 -9.25 -24.42
N ILE A 424 -7.86 -8.29 -23.89
CA ILE A 424 -8.57 -7.31 -24.72
C ILE A 424 -7.56 -6.48 -25.53
N PHE A 425 -6.45 -6.04 -24.93
CA PHE A 425 -5.42 -5.28 -25.62
C PHE A 425 -4.76 -6.09 -26.76
N LEU A 426 -4.40 -7.35 -26.50
CA LEU A 426 -3.80 -8.23 -27.51
C LEU A 426 -4.78 -8.52 -28.65
N VAL A 427 -6.05 -8.80 -28.35
CA VAL A 427 -7.07 -9.05 -29.37
C VAL A 427 -7.33 -7.79 -30.19
N ALA A 428 -7.52 -6.64 -29.54
CA ALA A 428 -7.75 -5.36 -30.20
C ALA A 428 -6.59 -4.95 -31.11
N GLY A 429 -5.34 -5.15 -30.67
CA GLY A 429 -4.15 -4.83 -31.45
C GLY A 429 -3.90 -5.74 -32.67
N ASN A 430 -4.58 -6.89 -32.76
CA ASN A 430 -4.47 -7.81 -33.91
C ASN A 430 -5.64 -7.71 -34.90
N ILE A 431 -6.71 -6.98 -34.56
CA ILE A 431 -7.83 -6.75 -35.47
C ILE A 431 -7.52 -5.52 -36.33
N GLU A 432 -7.25 -5.73 -37.62
CA GLU A 432 -6.89 -4.67 -38.57
C GLU A 432 -7.89 -3.50 -38.57
N PHE A 433 -9.19 -3.78 -38.47
CA PHE A 433 -10.22 -2.75 -38.39
C PHE A 433 -10.07 -1.84 -37.18
N ILE A 434 -9.78 -2.42 -35.99
CA ILE A 434 -9.61 -1.64 -34.76
C ILE A 434 -8.33 -0.79 -34.85
N PHE A 435 -7.26 -1.38 -35.38
CA PHE A 435 -5.97 -0.70 -35.55
C PHE A 435 -6.04 0.45 -36.59
N ASN A 436 -6.66 0.23 -37.74
CA ASN A 436 -6.68 1.20 -38.85
C ASN A 436 -7.74 2.30 -38.69
N PHE A 437 -8.84 2.01 -37.99
CA PHE A 437 -9.95 2.97 -37.84
C PHE A 437 -10.18 3.38 -36.39
N THR A 438 -10.48 2.41 -35.52
CA THR A 438 -10.89 2.71 -34.14
C THR A 438 -9.78 3.43 -33.37
N GLU A 439 -8.51 3.06 -33.54
CA GLU A 439 -7.39 3.69 -32.82
C GLU A 439 -7.33 5.21 -33.03
N TYR A 440 -7.66 5.72 -34.22
CA TYR A 440 -7.60 7.15 -34.55
C TYR A 440 -8.77 7.96 -33.99
N TYR A 441 -9.86 7.32 -33.57
CA TYR A 441 -10.96 7.96 -32.84
C TYR A 441 -10.89 7.64 -31.35
N PHE A 442 -10.87 6.36 -31.00
CA PHE A 442 -10.79 5.84 -29.64
C PHE A 442 -9.57 4.91 -29.51
N PRO A 443 -8.41 5.43 -29.08
CA PRO A 443 -7.20 4.64 -28.89
C PRO A 443 -7.45 3.37 -28.07
N TYR A 444 -7.24 2.18 -28.63
CA TYR A 444 -7.45 0.93 -27.87
C TYR A 444 -6.48 0.81 -26.68
N GLY A 445 -5.41 1.60 -26.65
CA GLY A 445 -4.55 1.81 -25.48
C GLY A 445 -5.31 2.25 -24.22
N PHE A 446 -6.53 2.81 -24.34
CA PHE A 446 -7.43 3.09 -23.23
C PHE A 446 -7.74 1.86 -22.36
N VAL A 447 -7.66 0.65 -22.90
CA VAL A 447 -7.82 -0.58 -22.11
C VAL A 447 -6.71 -0.69 -21.07
N LEU A 448 -5.46 -0.46 -21.47
CA LEU A 448 -4.32 -0.48 -20.56
C LEU A 448 -4.33 0.73 -19.62
N TRP A 449 -4.64 1.93 -20.11
CA TRP A 449 -4.70 3.13 -19.28
C TRP A 449 -5.84 3.06 -18.25
N GLY A 450 -6.98 2.50 -18.65
CA GLY A 450 -8.11 2.23 -17.78
C GLY A 450 -7.76 1.25 -16.68
N TYR A 451 -7.04 0.17 -17.00
CA TYR A 451 -6.48 -0.73 -15.99
C TYR A 451 -5.57 0.02 -15.01
N MET A 452 -4.65 0.88 -15.47
CA MET A 452 -3.78 1.67 -14.58
C MET A 452 -4.56 2.63 -13.67
N LEU A 453 -5.64 3.21 -14.18
CA LEU A 453 -6.54 4.04 -13.36
C LEU A 453 -7.24 3.19 -12.29
N ILE A 454 -7.76 2.02 -12.65
CA ILE A 454 -8.37 1.07 -11.72
C ILE A 454 -7.35 0.61 -10.68
N GLU A 455 -6.10 0.34 -11.07
CA GLU A 455 -5.02 -0.03 -10.15
C GLU A 455 -4.80 1.06 -9.10
N ILE A 456 -4.72 2.34 -9.49
CA ILE A 456 -4.60 3.45 -8.53
C ILE A 456 -5.80 3.52 -7.61
N ILE A 457 -7.01 3.38 -8.15
CA ILE A 457 -8.25 3.43 -7.36
C ILE A 457 -8.25 2.33 -6.30
N VAL A 458 -7.97 1.09 -6.70
CA VAL A 458 -8.02 -0.07 -5.80
C VAL A 458 -6.84 -0.09 -4.83
N CYS A 459 -5.62 0.15 -5.29
CA CYS A 459 -4.41 0.02 -4.49
C CYS A 459 -4.15 1.21 -3.57
N VAL A 460 -4.57 2.40 -3.96
CA VAL A 460 -4.15 3.66 -3.31
C VAL A 460 -5.36 4.43 -2.80
N THR A 461 -6.33 4.73 -3.68
CA THR A 461 -7.47 5.58 -3.33
C THR A 461 -8.37 4.92 -2.28
N LEU A 462 -8.76 3.65 -2.47
CA LEU A 462 -9.63 2.94 -1.52
C LEU A 462 -9.00 2.81 -0.12
N PRO A 463 -7.73 2.39 0.06
CA PRO A 463 -7.09 2.37 1.38
C PRO A 463 -7.02 3.73 2.07
N VAL A 464 -6.81 4.81 1.31
CA VAL A 464 -6.86 6.20 1.84
C VAL A 464 -8.27 6.54 2.32
N LEU A 465 -9.29 6.25 1.52
CA LEU A 465 -10.69 6.50 1.90
C LEU A 465 -11.08 5.69 3.14
N TYR A 466 -10.68 4.42 3.22
CA TYR A 466 -10.90 3.59 4.41
C TYR A 466 -10.21 4.17 5.64
N ALA A 467 -8.97 4.67 5.51
CA ALA A 467 -8.28 5.33 6.61
C ALA A 467 -9.00 6.61 7.08
N ILE A 468 -9.51 7.43 6.16
CA ILE A 468 -10.28 8.64 6.50
C ILE A 468 -11.58 8.30 7.24
N VAL A 469 -12.35 7.36 6.70
CA VAL A 469 -13.64 6.95 7.29
C VAL A 469 -13.43 6.34 8.67
N ARG A 470 -12.35 5.57 8.86
CA ARG A 470 -12.07 4.89 10.13
C ARG A 470 -11.59 5.85 11.22
N ASP A 471 -10.67 6.76 10.91
CA ASP A 471 -10.18 7.75 11.88
C ASP A 471 -11.32 8.59 12.50
N ASN A 472 -12.40 8.84 11.74
CA ASN A 472 -13.57 9.55 12.24
C ASN A 472 -14.38 8.71 13.24
N LYS A 473 -14.43 7.39 13.07
CA LYS A 473 -15.13 6.48 13.99
C LYS A 473 -14.34 6.25 15.27
N ASP A 474 -13.01 6.13 15.17
CA ASP A 474 -12.14 5.81 16.30
C ASP A 474 -12.13 6.92 17.35
N LYS A 475 -12.14 8.18 16.94
CA LYS A 475 -12.20 9.34 17.86
C LYS A 475 -13.42 9.31 18.79
N VAL A 476 -14.54 8.76 18.33
CA VAL A 476 -15.78 8.69 19.11
C VAL A 476 -15.77 7.51 20.09
N GLN A 477 -15.02 6.43 19.80
CA GLN A 477 -15.12 5.18 20.55
C GLN A 477 -13.95 4.88 21.50
N GLN A 478 -12.81 5.58 21.37
CA GLN A 478 -11.56 5.20 22.04
C GLN A 478 -11.63 5.15 23.57
N ALA A 479 -12.28 6.13 24.22
CA ALA A 479 -12.31 6.20 25.69
C ALA A 479 -13.10 5.05 26.33
N ALA A 480 -14.26 4.69 25.74
CA ALA A 480 -15.08 3.59 26.23
C ALA A 480 -14.44 2.22 25.95
N GLN A 481 -13.74 2.09 24.83
CA GLN A 481 -13.13 0.83 24.40
C GLN A 481 -11.96 0.39 25.27
N LEU A 482 -11.13 1.31 25.77
CA LEU A 482 -9.95 0.97 26.58
C LEU A 482 -10.31 0.19 27.86
N SER A 483 -11.38 0.60 28.54
CA SER A 483 -11.87 -0.09 29.75
C SER A 483 -12.38 -1.50 29.44
N THR A 484 -13.12 -1.66 28.33
CA THR A 484 -13.60 -2.99 27.89
C THR A 484 -12.46 -3.90 27.46
N LEU A 485 -11.47 -3.36 26.73
CA LEU A 485 -10.29 -4.09 26.29
C LEU A 485 -9.49 -4.62 27.48
N GLU A 486 -9.26 -3.82 28.51
CA GLU A 486 -8.52 -4.26 29.68
C GLU A 486 -9.24 -5.42 30.40
N LYS A 487 -10.58 -5.38 30.48
CA LYS A 487 -11.39 -6.50 31.03
C LYS A 487 -11.19 -7.79 30.21
N ILE A 488 -11.13 -7.68 28.89
CA ILE A 488 -10.92 -8.82 27.98
C ILE A 488 -9.51 -9.39 28.08
N LEU A 489 -8.49 -8.54 28.27
CA LEU A 489 -7.11 -8.99 28.47
C LEU A 489 -6.90 -9.66 29.83
N LYS A 490 -7.68 -9.31 30.85
CA LYS A 490 -7.63 -9.95 32.19
C LYS A 490 -8.22 -11.36 32.19
N ASN A 491 -9.15 -11.69 31.29
CA ASN A 491 -9.71 -13.03 31.20
C ASN A 491 -8.83 -13.94 30.32
N LYS A 492 -8.37 -15.07 30.88
CA LYS A 492 -7.42 -16.00 30.24
C LYS A 492 -7.93 -16.57 28.91
N LYS A 493 -9.22 -16.92 28.80
CA LYS A 493 -9.80 -17.49 27.58
C LYS A 493 -9.81 -16.44 26.47
N THR A 494 -10.34 -15.25 26.76
CA THR A 494 -10.43 -14.16 25.78
C THR A 494 -9.06 -13.58 25.44
N PHE A 495 -8.12 -13.58 26.37
CA PHE A 495 -6.72 -13.23 26.13
C PHE A 495 -6.09 -14.12 25.05
N GLN A 496 -6.29 -15.44 25.11
CA GLN A 496 -5.76 -16.36 24.10
C GLN A 496 -6.40 -16.13 22.72
N VAL A 497 -7.71 -15.86 22.67
CA VAL A 497 -8.41 -15.49 21.43
C VAL A 497 -7.83 -14.19 20.84
N MET A 498 -7.58 -13.19 21.69
CA MET A 498 -7.00 -11.92 21.26
C MET A 498 -5.54 -12.06 20.82
N LEU A 499 -4.74 -12.84 21.54
CA LEU A 499 -3.35 -13.14 21.18
C LEU A 499 -3.26 -13.86 19.83
N ASP A 500 -4.11 -14.85 19.61
CA ASP A 500 -4.16 -15.56 18.33
C ASP A 500 -4.62 -14.65 17.19
N PHE A 501 -5.58 -13.75 17.43
CA PHE A 501 -5.98 -12.75 16.45
C PHE A 501 -4.86 -11.74 16.13
N ALA A 502 -4.10 -11.31 17.13
CA ALA A 502 -2.93 -10.44 16.96
C ALA A 502 -1.82 -11.09 16.15
N ARG A 503 -1.61 -12.40 16.36
CA ARG A 503 -0.66 -13.20 15.58
C ARG A 503 -0.99 -13.16 14.09
N ARG A 504 -2.28 -13.33 13.75
CA ARG A 504 -2.77 -13.23 12.37
C ARG A 504 -2.73 -11.79 11.82
N SER A 505 -2.83 -10.79 12.69
CA SER A 505 -2.82 -9.35 12.34
C SER A 505 -1.44 -8.70 12.34
N TYR A 506 -0.42 -9.50 12.63
CA TYR A 506 0.97 -9.11 12.70
C TYR A 506 1.40 -8.14 13.81
N CYS A 507 0.68 -8.11 14.95
CA CYS A 507 0.90 -7.14 16.02
C CYS A 507 0.83 -7.78 17.43
N THR A 508 1.59 -8.85 17.67
CA THR A 508 1.59 -9.60 18.93
C THR A 508 2.33 -8.90 20.06
N GLU A 509 3.26 -8.01 19.72
CA GLU A 509 4.17 -7.33 20.62
C GLU A 509 3.43 -6.60 21.75
N SER A 510 2.38 -5.84 21.44
CA SER A 510 1.64 -5.06 22.44
C SER A 510 0.88 -5.95 23.45
N ILE A 511 0.32 -7.08 23.00
CA ILE A 511 -0.35 -8.03 23.90
C ILE A 511 0.66 -8.72 24.82
N LEU A 512 1.76 -9.19 24.26
CA LEU A 512 2.78 -9.91 25.01
C LEU A 512 3.47 -8.98 26.01
N CYS A 513 3.79 -7.75 25.60
CA CYS A 513 4.34 -6.73 26.49
C CYS A 513 3.37 -6.41 27.64
N TRP A 514 2.09 -6.20 27.32
CA TRP A 514 1.07 -5.95 28.34
C TRP A 514 1.02 -7.07 29.39
N ARG A 515 1.03 -8.33 28.95
CA ARG A 515 1.06 -9.51 29.85
C ARG A 515 2.30 -9.50 30.76
N ASP A 516 3.47 -9.22 30.19
CA ASP A 516 4.71 -9.23 30.96
C ASP A 516 4.80 -8.05 31.94
N ILE A 517 4.19 -6.90 31.60
CA ILE A 517 3.99 -5.78 32.53
C ILE A 517 3.07 -6.19 33.68
N GLN A 518 1.97 -6.92 33.42
CA GLN A 518 1.12 -7.43 34.51
C GLN A 518 1.89 -8.37 35.44
N ARG A 519 2.72 -9.27 34.87
CA ARG A 519 3.59 -10.16 35.65
C ARG A 519 4.59 -9.38 36.50
N TYR A 520 5.18 -8.31 35.96
CA TYR A 520 6.05 -7.41 36.73
C TYR A 520 5.33 -6.77 37.92
N ARG A 521 4.08 -6.31 37.73
CA ARG A 521 3.26 -5.70 38.78
C ARG A 521 2.90 -6.69 39.89
N LEU A 522 2.61 -7.94 39.54
CA LEU A 522 2.23 -8.99 40.48
C LEU A 522 3.42 -9.64 41.20
N ALA A 523 4.64 -9.51 40.66
CA ALA A 523 5.83 -10.12 41.23
C ALA A 523 6.20 -9.50 42.60
N ARG A 524 6.05 -10.28 43.68
CA ARG A 524 6.39 -9.84 45.04
C ARG A 524 7.91 -9.80 45.30
N LYS A 525 8.67 -10.74 44.72
CA LYS A 525 10.12 -10.86 44.95
C LYS A 525 10.90 -9.86 44.09
N LYS A 526 11.76 -9.06 44.73
CA LYS A 526 12.62 -8.06 44.07
C LYS A 526 13.48 -8.65 42.94
N SER A 527 14.04 -9.85 43.15
CA SER A 527 14.82 -10.56 42.13
C SER A 527 14.01 -10.83 40.84
N HIS A 528 12.74 -11.24 40.97
CA HIS A 528 11.89 -11.50 39.81
C HIS A 528 11.50 -10.22 39.10
N ARG A 529 11.21 -9.14 39.84
CA ARG A 529 10.94 -7.81 39.26
C ARG A 529 12.12 -7.31 38.43
N LYS A 530 13.36 -7.47 38.92
CA LYS A 530 14.57 -7.14 38.15
C LYS A 530 14.68 -7.94 36.86
N LYS A 531 14.48 -9.27 36.92
CA LYS A 531 14.50 -10.13 35.73
C LYS A 531 13.45 -9.69 34.70
N ALA A 532 12.23 -9.41 35.15
CA ALA A 532 11.15 -8.92 34.29
C ALA A 532 11.50 -7.55 33.67
N ILE A 533 12.10 -6.62 34.42
CA ILE A 533 12.55 -5.34 33.86
C ILE A 533 13.60 -5.55 32.76
N ILE A 534 14.64 -6.34 33.01
CA ILE A 534 15.70 -6.61 32.03
C ILE A 534 15.10 -7.20 30.76
N HIS A 535 14.16 -8.14 30.91
CA HIS A 535 13.47 -8.71 29.76
C HIS A 535 12.61 -7.69 29.03
N ILE A 536 11.79 -6.91 29.73
CA ILE A 536 10.90 -5.93 29.09
C ILE A 536 11.73 -4.91 28.29
N LEU A 537 12.81 -4.40 28.89
CA LEU A 537 13.70 -3.44 28.22
C LEU A 537 14.43 -4.05 27.02
N GLY A 538 14.91 -5.28 27.14
CA GLY A 538 15.68 -5.95 26.08
C GLY A 538 14.82 -6.47 24.91
N VAL A 539 13.61 -6.94 25.20
CA VAL A 539 12.74 -7.62 24.21
C VAL A 539 11.79 -6.66 23.51
N TYR A 540 11.30 -5.62 24.20
CA TYR A 540 10.27 -4.72 23.70
C TYR A 540 10.75 -3.28 23.46
N LEU A 541 11.65 -2.78 24.31
CA LEU A 541 12.06 -1.37 24.32
C LEU A 541 13.47 -1.12 23.77
N THR A 542 14.03 -2.08 23.03
CA THR A 542 15.33 -1.92 22.37
C THR A 542 15.15 -1.90 20.85
N PHE A 543 15.80 -0.97 20.17
CA PHE A 543 15.72 -0.87 18.72
C PHE A 543 16.21 -2.15 18.02
N GLY A 544 15.42 -2.68 17.08
CA GLY A 544 15.72 -3.93 16.40
C GLY A 544 15.49 -5.19 17.23
N ALA A 545 14.90 -5.07 18.42
CA ALA A 545 14.49 -6.22 19.22
C ALA A 545 13.40 -7.03 18.49
N PRO A 546 13.32 -8.36 18.73
CA PRO A 546 12.38 -9.22 18.00
C PRO A 546 10.91 -8.80 18.18
N LEU A 547 10.55 -8.26 19.35
CA LEU A 547 9.23 -7.68 19.64
C LEU A 547 9.30 -6.20 19.96
N GLU A 548 10.17 -5.47 19.26
CA GLU A 548 10.18 -4.00 19.34
C GLU A 548 8.75 -3.45 19.22
N LEU A 549 8.35 -2.65 20.22
CA LEU A 549 7.06 -1.97 20.22
C LEU A 549 7.07 -0.84 19.19
N ASN A 550 5.94 -0.68 18.51
CA ASN A 550 5.73 0.42 17.56
C ASN A 550 5.46 1.75 18.30
N MET A 551 6.47 2.26 19.00
CA MET A 551 6.37 3.50 19.77
C MET A 551 7.42 4.53 19.36
N PRO A 552 7.05 5.83 19.33
CA PRO A 552 8.03 6.89 19.05
C PRO A 552 9.03 7.00 20.19
N ASN A 553 10.30 7.24 19.85
CA ASN A 553 11.39 7.44 20.82
C ASN A 553 11.56 6.28 21.83
N VAL A 554 11.38 5.03 21.37
CA VAL A 554 11.48 3.84 22.22
C VAL A 554 12.78 3.78 23.04
N GLU A 555 13.92 4.14 22.44
CA GLU A 555 15.21 4.12 23.14
C GLU A 555 15.30 5.22 24.20
N LYS A 556 14.72 6.40 23.95
CA LYS A 556 14.63 7.47 24.95
C LYS A 556 13.79 7.02 26.14
N LEU A 557 12.65 6.39 25.90
CA LEU A 557 11.81 5.87 26.99
C LEU A 557 12.53 4.77 27.79
N LYS A 558 13.27 3.88 27.11
CA LYS A 558 14.14 2.89 27.77
C LYS A 558 15.17 3.58 28.67
N GLN A 559 15.82 4.63 28.20
CA GLN A 559 16.77 5.42 28.99
C GLN A 559 16.10 6.09 30.19
N GLU A 560 14.90 6.66 30.03
CA GLU A 560 14.13 7.25 31.12
C GLU A 560 13.78 6.22 32.20
N ILE A 561 13.36 5.00 31.80
CA ILE A 561 13.08 3.90 32.73
C ILE A 561 14.37 3.47 33.45
N LEU A 562 15.50 3.35 32.74
CA LEU A 562 16.80 3.05 33.34
C LEU A 562 17.26 4.14 34.33
N ALA A 563 17.01 5.41 34.03
CA ALA A 563 17.29 6.52 34.91
C ALA A 563 16.44 6.45 36.20
N GLN A 564 15.16 6.09 36.10
CA GLN A 564 14.29 5.87 37.26
C GLN A 564 14.78 4.71 38.15
N ILE A 565 15.26 3.62 37.54
CA ILE A 565 15.79 2.46 38.28
C ILE A 565 17.10 2.79 39.00
N THR A 566 17.96 3.61 38.38
CA THR A 566 19.27 3.99 38.92
C THR A 566 19.23 5.20 39.86
N GLY A 567 18.04 5.78 40.08
CA GLY A 567 17.87 6.96 40.93
C GLY A 567 18.55 8.21 40.35
N GLY A 568 18.55 8.35 39.02
CA GLY A 568 19.12 9.51 38.32
C GLY A 568 20.64 9.61 38.33
N LYS A 569 21.36 8.67 38.95
CA LYS A 569 22.84 8.64 38.97
C LYS A 569 23.48 8.18 37.66
N PHE A 570 22.70 7.65 36.72
CA PHE A 570 23.20 7.20 35.43
C PHE A 570 23.03 8.31 34.39
N ILE A 571 24.11 9.02 34.07
CA ILE A 571 24.16 9.96 32.95
C ILE A 571 24.41 9.13 31.69
N VAL A 572 23.35 8.89 30.91
CA VAL A 572 23.49 8.25 29.60
C VAL A 572 24.21 9.23 28.68
N THR A 573 25.44 8.93 28.29
CA THR A 573 26.10 9.64 27.20
C THR A 573 25.44 9.20 25.90
N GLU A 574 24.93 10.14 25.10
CA GLU A 574 24.27 9.84 23.83
C GLU A 574 25.15 8.92 22.95
N GLY A 575 24.60 7.77 22.54
CA GLY A 575 25.25 6.84 21.61
C GLY A 575 25.81 5.54 22.20
N LEU A 576 25.83 5.35 23.52
CA LEU A 576 26.25 4.07 24.12
C LEU A 576 25.11 3.05 24.08
N ILE A 577 25.28 1.98 23.30
CA ILE A 577 24.36 0.83 23.29
C ILE A 577 24.64 0.00 24.55
N VAL A 578 23.80 0.17 25.57
CA VAL A 578 23.89 -0.61 26.81
C VAL A 578 23.43 -2.04 26.54
N ASP A 579 24.39 -2.99 26.55
CA ASP A 579 24.09 -4.42 26.41
C ASP A 579 23.34 -4.94 27.66
N ALA A 580 22.55 -6.01 27.50
CA ALA A 580 21.83 -6.65 28.59
C ALA A 580 22.74 -7.05 29.77
N ASN A 581 24.01 -7.37 29.47
CA ASN A 581 25.03 -7.66 30.47
C ASN A 581 25.37 -6.44 31.34
N GLU A 582 25.41 -5.24 30.78
CA GLU A 582 25.63 -4.00 31.55
C GLU A 582 24.42 -3.67 32.41
N ILE A 583 23.20 -3.81 31.89
CA ILE A 583 21.96 -3.63 32.66
C ILE A 583 21.96 -4.58 33.87
N SER A 584 22.34 -5.85 33.66
CA SER A 584 22.45 -6.84 34.74
C SER A 584 23.48 -6.43 35.80
N LYS A 585 24.66 -5.94 35.40
CA LYS A 585 25.69 -5.42 36.32
C LYS A 585 25.18 -4.24 37.15
N ILE A 586 24.53 -3.27 36.50
CA ILE A 586 23.93 -2.10 37.17
C ILE A 586 22.89 -2.55 38.19
N MET A 587 22.03 -3.52 37.83
CA MET A 587 21.00 -4.04 38.72
C MET A 587 21.56 -4.82 39.92
N ASN A 588 22.73 -5.44 39.79
CA ASN A 588 23.35 -6.22 40.86
C ASN A 588 24.08 -5.35 41.90
N GLY A 589 24.26 -4.05 41.65
CA GLY A 589 24.77 -3.11 42.64
C GLY A 589 23.86 -3.01 43.89
N ASN A 590 24.46 -2.96 45.08
CA ASN A 590 23.77 -3.01 46.38
C ASN A 590 22.89 -1.79 46.70
N ALA A 591 23.00 -0.69 45.96
CA ALA A 591 22.22 0.52 46.17
C ALA A 591 20.93 0.51 45.34
N LEU A 592 19.95 -0.32 45.72
CA LEU A 592 18.69 -0.40 45.00
C LEU A 592 17.64 0.55 45.55
N VAL A 593 17.33 1.55 44.74
CA VAL A 593 16.08 2.32 44.75
C VAL A 593 14.88 1.37 44.81
N GLN A 594 13.83 1.77 45.54
CA GLN A 594 12.56 1.05 45.57
C GLN A 594 11.97 0.98 44.15
N LEU A 595 11.79 -0.23 43.61
CA LEU A 595 11.19 -0.43 42.29
C LEU A 595 9.69 -0.09 42.38
N HIS A 596 9.24 0.95 41.68
CA HIS A 596 7.84 1.35 41.68
C HIS A 596 6.98 0.39 40.84
N THR A 597 5.77 0.04 41.29
CA THR A 597 4.85 -0.85 40.57
C THR A 597 4.40 -0.27 39.23
N ASN A 598 4.32 1.06 39.13
CA ASN A 598 3.89 1.77 37.92
C ASN A 598 5.06 2.15 36.98
N LEU A 599 6.23 1.53 37.12
CA LEU A 599 7.42 1.83 36.29
C LEU A 599 7.13 1.78 34.79
N PHE A 600 6.25 0.87 34.35
CA PHE A 600 5.89 0.67 32.94
C PHE A 600 4.50 1.23 32.59
N GLN A 601 3.95 2.16 33.37
CA GLN A 601 2.58 2.65 33.13
C GLN A 601 2.41 3.27 31.74
N ALA A 602 3.32 4.16 31.31
CA ALA A 602 3.27 4.77 29.99
C ALA A 602 3.38 3.73 28.85
N VAL A 603 4.21 2.69 29.03
CA VAL A 603 4.33 1.57 28.08
C VAL A 603 3.03 0.78 28.03
N GLN A 604 2.43 0.50 29.19
CA GLN A 604 1.16 -0.23 29.29
C GLN A 604 0.02 0.52 28.57
N GLU A 605 -0.10 1.83 28.80
CA GLU A 605 -1.09 2.69 28.14
C GLU A 605 -0.88 2.72 26.62
N HIS A 606 0.37 2.81 26.16
CA HIS A 606 0.72 2.71 24.74
C HIS A 606 0.28 1.35 24.15
N CYS A 607 0.58 0.24 24.82
CA CYS A 607 0.15 -1.09 24.37
C CYS A 607 -1.37 -1.21 24.27
N LEU A 608 -2.13 -0.66 25.23
CA LEU A 608 -3.60 -0.65 25.19
C LEU A 608 -4.14 0.17 24.03
N ASN A 609 -3.55 1.34 23.76
CA ASN A 609 -3.92 2.17 22.62
C ASN A 609 -3.65 1.45 21.29
N ASP A 610 -2.48 0.84 21.13
CA ASP A 610 -2.13 0.05 19.93
C ASP A 610 -3.08 -1.14 19.72
N MET A 611 -3.50 -1.79 20.82
CA MET A 611 -4.44 -2.91 20.77
C MET A 611 -5.89 -2.50 20.49
N SER A 612 -6.25 -1.21 20.57
CA SER A 612 -7.63 -0.75 20.35
C SER A 612 -8.12 -1.06 18.92
N ASP A 613 -7.28 -0.80 17.91
CA ASP A 613 -7.58 -1.12 16.50
C ASP A 613 -7.74 -2.63 16.30
N LEU A 614 -6.85 -3.42 16.91
CA LEU A 614 -6.89 -4.87 16.84
C LEU A 614 -8.17 -5.41 17.47
N PHE A 615 -8.54 -4.87 18.62
CA PHE A 615 -9.72 -5.26 19.37
C PHE A 615 -11.01 -4.98 18.58
N GLU A 616 -11.10 -3.84 17.91
CA GLU A 616 -12.24 -3.51 17.06
C GLU A 616 -12.39 -4.50 15.89
N ARG A 617 -11.27 -4.84 15.23
CA ARG A 617 -11.25 -5.85 14.15
C ARG A 617 -11.62 -7.25 14.67
N LEU A 618 -11.18 -7.59 15.88
CA LEU A 618 -11.55 -8.85 16.53
C LEU A 618 -13.06 -8.91 16.79
N LYS A 619 -13.62 -7.85 17.36
CA LYS A 619 -15.06 -7.72 17.62
C LYS A 619 -15.89 -7.89 16.35
N ASN A 620 -15.45 -7.31 15.23
CA ASN A 620 -16.17 -7.43 13.95
C ASN A 620 -16.05 -8.81 13.30
N SER A 621 -14.99 -9.56 13.62
CA SER A 621 -14.70 -10.87 13.00
C SER A 621 -15.09 -12.08 13.86
N ASN A 622 -15.29 -11.89 15.17
CA ASN A 622 -15.60 -12.95 16.12
C ASN A 622 -16.89 -12.65 16.89
N LYS A 623 -17.94 -13.42 16.61
CA LYS A 623 -19.27 -13.27 17.23
C LYS A 623 -19.25 -13.43 18.75
N GLU A 624 -18.48 -14.37 19.30
CA GLU A 624 -18.37 -14.59 20.75
C GLU A 624 -17.81 -13.35 21.46
N ILE A 625 -16.76 -12.76 20.91
CA ILE A 625 -16.19 -11.51 21.46
C ILE A 625 -17.18 -10.36 21.32
N ALA A 626 -17.91 -10.27 20.21
CA ALA A 626 -18.94 -9.24 20.02
C ALA A 626 -20.06 -9.34 21.08
N GLU A 627 -20.52 -10.55 21.38
CA GLU A 627 -21.55 -10.81 22.40
C GLU A 627 -21.05 -10.48 23.81
N ILE A 628 -19.82 -10.86 24.17
CA ILE A 628 -19.21 -10.50 25.46
C ILE A 628 -19.09 -8.98 25.63
N VAL A 629 -18.74 -8.26 24.55
CA VAL A 629 -18.66 -6.80 24.58
C VAL A 629 -20.04 -6.17 24.74
N LYS A 630 -21.04 -6.73 24.05
CA LYS A 630 -22.43 -6.26 24.13
C LYS A 630 -22.98 -6.43 25.55
N SER A 631 -22.80 -7.60 26.16
CA SER A 631 -23.28 -7.88 27.52
C SER A 631 -22.62 -6.97 28.56
N HIS A 632 -21.31 -6.73 28.46
CA HIS A 632 -20.62 -5.77 29.33
C HIS A 632 -21.15 -4.34 29.19
N LYS A 633 -21.54 -3.94 27.97
CA LYS A 633 -22.13 -2.62 27.73
C LYS A 633 -23.52 -2.52 28.35
N GLU A 634 -24.36 -3.54 28.19
CA GLU A 634 -25.69 -3.63 28.81
C GLU A 634 -25.60 -3.60 30.34
N LEU A 635 -24.69 -4.40 30.94
CA LEU A 635 -24.42 -4.40 32.39
C LEU A 635 -23.96 -3.03 32.91
N SER A 636 -23.11 -2.33 32.15
CA SER A 636 -22.63 -0.99 32.53
C SER A 636 -23.73 0.07 32.41
N GLN A 637 -24.76 -0.17 31.59
CA GLN A 637 -25.92 0.70 31.48
C GLN A 637 -26.95 0.44 32.57
N THR A 638 -27.08 -0.79 33.07
CA THR A 638 -28.01 -1.11 34.18
C THR A 638 -27.53 -0.65 35.55
N VAL A 639 -26.22 -0.41 35.71
CA VAL A 639 -25.62 0.00 37.00
C VAL A 639 -25.63 1.53 37.19
N ASN A 640 -25.81 2.29 36.12
CA ASN A 640 -25.96 3.75 36.15
C ASN A 640 -27.44 4.12 36.11
#